data_AF-A0A0W7TW20-F1
#
_entry.id   AF-A0A0W7TW20-F1
#
_cell.length_a   1.000
_cell.length_b   1.000
_cell.length_c   1.000
_cell.angle_alpha   90.00
_cell.angle_beta   90.00
_cell.angle_gamma   90.00
#
_symmetry.space_group_name_H-M   'P 1'
#
loop_
_entity.id
_entity.type
_entity.pdbx_description
1 polymer ?
#
loop_
_entity_poly.entity_id
_entity_poly.type
_entity_poly.pdbx_seq_one_letter_code
_entity_poly.pdbx_strand_id
1 'polypeptide(L)'
;MFDGYQAYKDDGRLLYGGWAQIGGKYYYAQPNQQLSLGSVSVPVRENTSMNDWYYITLDGGMQTGPIPMFGGYQAYKDDGRLLYGGWAQIGGKYYYAQPNQQLSLGSVYIPVREDTSISDWYYITVENGMRVGSVPIYGGYQCYYESGRLVYGGWATVNGKTYYADPSNQQLKTGTAVIDNVTYIFDSTGMLISEVHKGIDVSSHQGIIDWNQVRTSGVQFAVIRIMSWQGDAATGGYAIDPDFERNIREARAAGIYVGAYWYSVAFNGSEALQEVNIIKNSVAWNNVLNDGIILDLPMFIDYENNTAWFNSQTTYASRTEAVRMGMIYTENILGCRPGFYSSESYIENWFDGKQLIAEGYDCWVANWSGSHGLGDDAAMWQYTSKGSVSGINGNVDLNYCYNSDYFDSLKVYDQGIGKNVQGNAQTILTRVVQNEVGGMNNTEVYKAQAVAANTYMRYLIGQGKIPSVKLSLMVPSSAVRNAVAQVKGETVKYNGNLALTVYGSSSAGTTNKAYTYGWGELPYLTNVDNKYDTQYKNMTCYVKNSDLEKGIKALGGSTEGYDPSNWIQGCVFDQYGWLKSITLCGKTYTAEQFYENSWGLYSTNFKSLTYDSANSRWVFTGVNGNGHGIGMSQYGAKGMADAGYNYKQILNHYYPGTVII
;
A
#
# COMPACT_ATOMS: atom_id res chain seq x y z
N MET A 1 41.66 44.59 17.78
CA MET A 1 43.08 44.38 17.45
C MET A 1 43.56 43.25 18.33
N PHE A 2 43.86 42.09 17.74
CA PHE A 2 44.56 41.01 18.43
C PHE A 2 45.89 40.83 17.69
N ASP A 3 46.96 41.32 18.30
CA ASP A 3 48.32 41.25 17.78
C ASP A 3 48.91 39.85 18.00
N GLY A 4 49.49 39.26 16.94
CA GLY A 4 50.83 38.69 17.07
C GLY A 4 51.04 37.18 17.16
N TYR A 5 50.08 36.30 16.82
CA TYR A 5 50.40 34.86 16.76
C TYR A 5 51.13 34.52 15.45
N GLN A 6 52.38 34.07 15.56
CA GLN A 6 53.15 33.48 14.46
C GLN A 6 53.03 31.96 14.51
N ALA A 7 52.97 31.32 13.34
CA ALA A 7 52.91 29.87 13.24
C ALA A 7 54.21 29.30 12.67
N TYR A 8 54.61 28.15 13.19
CA TYR A 8 55.76 27.39 12.73
C TYR A 8 55.26 26.05 12.19
N LYS A 9 55.85 25.60 11.09
CA LYS A 9 55.68 24.23 10.57
C LYS A 9 56.27 23.24 11.59
N ASP A 10 55.89 21.96 11.48
CA ASP A 10 56.40 20.89 12.34
C ASP A 10 57.94 20.74 12.28
N ASP A 11 58.58 21.24 11.21
CA ASP A 11 60.03 21.26 11.04
C ASP A 11 60.71 22.53 11.61
N GLY A 12 59.98 23.36 12.36
CA GLY A 12 60.47 24.56 13.02
C GLY A 12 60.59 25.80 12.13
N ARG A 13 60.21 25.72 10.85
CA ARG A 13 60.24 26.89 9.93
C ARG A 13 58.99 27.76 10.08
N LEU A 14 59.19 29.07 10.03
CA LEU A 14 58.10 30.06 10.07
C LEU A 14 57.18 29.92 8.85
N LEU A 15 55.87 30.05 9.06
CA LEU A 15 54.87 30.07 8.00
C LEU A 15 54.80 31.44 7.32
N TYR A 16 54.92 31.44 5.99
CA TYR A 16 54.93 32.63 5.16
C TYR A 16 53.91 32.46 4.03
N GLY A 17 52.83 33.24 4.06
CA GLY A 17 51.83 33.32 2.98
C GLY A 17 51.15 32.00 2.59
N GLY A 18 49.93 31.77 3.07
CA GLY A 18 49.09 30.66 2.60
C GLY A 18 48.53 29.76 3.70
N TRP A 19 47.87 28.68 3.27
CA TRP A 19 47.32 27.65 4.15
C TRP A 19 48.39 26.71 4.68
N ALA A 20 48.23 26.30 5.94
CA ALA A 20 49.07 25.28 6.55
C ALA A 20 48.29 24.44 7.55
N GLN A 21 48.69 23.18 7.67
CA GLN A 21 48.15 22.26 8.66
C GLN A 21 49.10 22.19 9.87
N ILE A 22 48.57 22.41 11.08
CA ILE A 22 49.31 22.41 12.34
C ILE A 22 48.50 21.60 13.35
N GLY A 23 49.06 20.52 13.88
CA GLY A 23 48.34 19.64 14.81
C GLY A 23 47.02 19.10 14.25
N GLY A 24 46.97 18.83 12.94
CA GLY A 24 45.78 18.36 12.23
C GLY A 24 44.76 19.43 11.84
N LYS A 25 44.92 20.68 12.27
CA LYS A 25 44.01 21.81 12.00
C LYS A 25 44.58 22.75 10.95
N TYR A 26 43.73 23.41 10.17
CA TYR A 26 44.15 24.32 9.12
C TYR A 26 44.19 25.77 9.60
N TYR A 27 45.25 26.50 9.25
CA TYR A 27 45.43 27.92 9.54
C TYR A 27 45.91 28.65 8.29
N TYR A 28 45.64 29.96 8.21
CA TYR A 28 46.12 30.81 7.14
C TYR A 28 47.09 31.86 7.67
N ALA A 29 48.30 31.91 7.12
CA ALA A 29 49.32 32.89 7.45
C ALA A 29 49.39 33.99 6.38
N GLN A 30 49.42 35.25 6.81
CA GLN A 30 49.62 36.39 5.93
C GLN A 30 51.08 36.50 5.45
N PRO A 31 51.37 37.26 4.39
CA PRO A 31 52.75 37.52 3.95
C PRO A 31 53.62 38.20 5.02
N ASN A 32 53.02 38.90 5.99
CA ASN A 32 53.71 39.47 7.15
C ASN A 32 53.94 38.46 8.28
N GLN A 33 53.73 37.15 8.03
CA GLN A 33 53.98 36.03 8.94
C GLN A 33 53.04 35.93 10.15
N GLN A 34 51.96 36.71 10.19
CA GLN A 34 50.93 36.62 11.22
C GLN A 34 49.82 35.64 10.82
N LEU A 35 49.34 34.86 11.79
CA LEU A 35 48.12 34.07 11.62
C LEU A 35 46.90 34.97 11.48
N SER A 36 46.08 34.71 10.47
CA SER A 36 44.77 35.33 10.35
C SER A 36 43.78 34.62 11.27
N LEU A 37 43.15 35.39 12.16
CA LEU A 37 42.12 34.93 13.10
C LEU A 37 40.82 35.71 12.89
N GLY A 38 39.69 35.09 13.21
CA GLY A 38 38.35 35.63 12.94
C GLY A 38 37.93 35.38 11.49
N SER A 39 37.17 36.31 10.92
CA SER A 39 36.75 36.26 9.51
C SER A 39 37.89 36.73 8.60
N VAL A 40 38.33 35.87 7.69
CA VAL A 40 39.52 36.04 6.87
C VAL A 40 39.15 35.92 5.39
N SER A 41 39.52 36.92 4.60
CA SER A 41 39.42 36.88 3.14
C SER A 41 40.71 36.30 2.56
N VAL A 42 40.61 35.22 1.80
CA VAL A 42 41.75 34.50 1.21
C VAL A 42 41.60 34.45 -0.31
N PRO A 43 42.60 34.87 -1.10
CA PRO A 43 42.55 34.77 -2.56
C PRO A 43 42.40 33.33 -3.03
N VAL A 44 41.49 33.10 -4.00
CA VAL A 44 41.25 31.76 -4.56
C VAL A 44 42.48 31.24 -5.31
N ARG A 45 43.24 32.14 -5.95
CA ARG A 45 44.56 31.89 -6.56
C ARG A 45 45.47 33.11 -6.38
N GLU A 46 46.78 32.90 -6.49
CA GLU A 46 47.73 34.01 -6.58
C GLU A 46 47.35 34.94 -7.76
N ASN A 47 47.34 36.25 -7.51
CA ASN A 47 47.01 37.30 -8.48
C ASN A 47 45.56 37.32 -9.02
N THR A 48 44.59 36.77 -8.29
CA THR A 48 43.16 36.97 -8.60
C THR A 48 42.51 37.98 -7.66
N SER A 49 41.53 38.75 -8.16
CA SER A 49 40.66 39.60 -7.33
C SER A 49 39.52 38.84 -6.66
N MET A 50 39.43 37.53 -6.89
CA MET A 50 38.41 36.65 -6.29
C MET A 50 38.94 36.10 -4.97
N ASN A 51 38.18 36.31 -3.90
CA ASN A 51 38.51 35.81 -2.56
C ASN A 51 37.38 34.93 -2.03
N ASP A 52 37.76 33.86 -1.34
CA ASP A 52 36.87 33.09 -0.48
C ASP A 52 37.03 33.56 0.97
N TRP A 53 35.96 33.44 1.76
CA TRP A 53 35.97 33.82 3.18
C TRP A 53 36.01 32.59 4.07
N TYR A 54 36.80 32.67 5.15
CA TYR A 54 37.00 31.60 6.11
C TYR A 54 36.87 32.15 7.53
N TYR A 55 36.55 31.30 8.51
CA TYR A 55 36.62 31.66 9.92
C TYR A 55 37.66 30.83 10.64
N ILE A 56 38.66 31.47 11.24
CA ILE A 56 39.80 30.77 11.86
C ILE A 56 39.89 31.17 13.32
N THR A 57 39.91 30.19 14.23
CA THR A 57 40.12 30.41 15.66
C THR A 57 41.50 29.91 16.06
N LEU A 58 42.05 30.48 17.14
CA LEU A 58 43.37 30.08 17.63
C LEU A 58 43.40 28.61 18.05
N ASP A 59 42.37 28.16 18.78
CA ASP A 59 42.33 26.80 19.32
C ASP A 59 41.78 25.78 18.33
N GLY A 60 40.94 26.20 17.38
CA GLY A 60 40.20 25.31 16.49
C GLY A 60 40.72 25.28 15.05
N GLY A 61 41.58 26.21 14.65
CA GLY A 61 41.94 26.43 13.25
C GLY A 61 40.73 26.88 12.43
N MET A 62 40.72 26.53 11.14
CA MET A 62 39.63 26.76 10.21
C MET A 62 38.36 26.06 10.70
N GLN A 63 37.31 26.85 10.92
CA GLN A 63 36.03 26.38 11.40
C GLN A 63 35.10 26.02 10.23
N THR A 64 34.21 25.07 10.48
CA THR A 64 33.10 24.68 9.61
C THR A 64 31.80 24.69 10.42
N GLY A 65 30.65 24.68 9.74
CA GLY A 65 29.34 24.77 10.37
C GLY A 65 28.88 26.20 10.69
N PRO A 66 27.74 26.33 11.40
CA PRO A 66 27.23 27.61 11.88
C PRO A 66 28.14 28.23 12.94
N ILE A 67 28.56 29.48 12.74
CA ILE A 67 29.39 30.27 13.66
C ILE A 67 28.62 31.54 14.04
N PRO A 68 28.50 31.86 15.34
CA PRO A 68 27.81 33.07 15.79
C PRO A 68 28.57 34.32 15.34
N MET A 69 27.82 35.28 14.82
CA MET A 69 28.29 36.60 14.37
C MET A 69 27.44 37.70 15.00
N PHE A 70 27.89 38.95 14.87
CA PHE A 70 27.05 40.08 15.26
C PHE A 70 25.71 40.06 14.50
N GLY A 71 24.61 39.97 15.24
CA GLY A 71 23.25 39.95 14.68
C GLY A 71 22.77 38.62 14.09
N GLY A 72 23.49 37.50 14.26
CA GLY A 72 23.01 36.19 13.77
C GLY A 72 24.09 35.11 13.71
N TYR A 73 24.00 34.25 12.70
CA TYR A 73 24.98 33.20 12.42
C TYR A 73 25.41 33.28 10.96
N GLN A 74 26.67 32.96 10.69
CA GLN A 74 27.16 32.62 9.34
C GLN A 74 27.45 31.13 9.30
N ALA A 75 27.41 30.50 8.13
CA ALA A 75 27.84 29.11 7.98
C ALA A 75 29.08 28.99 7.10
N TYR A 76 29.96 28.08 7.47
CA TYR A 76 31.16 27.73 6.71
C TYR A 76 31.03 26.27 6.27
N LYS A 77 31.18 26.00 4.98
CA LYS A 77 31.03 24.65 4.38
C LYS A 77 32.08 23.69 4.92
N ASP A 78 31.97 22.41 4.58
CA ASP A 78 32.92 21.39 5.04
C ASP A 78 34.36 21.61 4.55
N ASP A 79 34.52 22.39 3.47
CA ASP A 79 35.83 22.87 2.98
C ASP A 79 36.29 24.19 3.62
N GLY A 80 35.55 24.70 4.60
CA GLY A 80 35.82 25.92 5.36
C GLY A 80 35.40 27.22 4.71
N ARG A 81 34.91 27.20 3.46
CA ARG A 81 34.49 28.43 2.77
C ARG A 81 33.13 28.89 3.28
N LEU A 82 32.98 30.20 3.46
CA LEU A 82 31.72 30.86 3.80
C LEU A 82 30.62 30.47 2.80
N LEU A 83 29.46 30.11 3.32
CA LEU A 83 28.25 29.94 2.53
C LEU A 83 27.68 31.33 2.19
N TYR A 84 27.76 31.69 0.91
CA TYR A 84 27.29 32.97 0.40
C TYR A 84 26.02 32.75 -0.44
N GLY A 85 24.85 32.88 0.19
CA GLY A 85 23.57 32.66 -0.48
C GLY A 85 23.25 31.17 -0.73
N GLY A 86 21.98 30.82 -0.67
CA GLY A 86 21.50 29.52 -1.13
C GLY A 86 21.67 28.38 -0.12
N TRP A 87 21.41 27.16 -0.59
CA TRP A 87 21.42 25.94 0.21
C TRP A 87 22.81 25.27 0.17
N ALA A 88 23.27 24.76 1.29
CA ALA A 88 24.42 23.84 1.32
C ALA A 88 24.28 22.75 2.37
N GLN A 89 24.86 21.60 2.06
CA GLN A 89 25.07 20.53 3.04
C GLN A 89 26.40 20.79 3.78
N ILE A 90 26.34 20.79 5.11
CA ILE A 90 27.47 21.07 6.00
C ILE A 90 27.38 20.09 7.17
N GLY A 91 28.40 19.25 7.34
CA GLY A 91 28.41 18.18 8.34
C GLY A 91 27.22 17.23 8.20
N GLY A 92 26.79 16.96 6.95
CA GLY A 92 25.63 16.13 6.63
C GLY A 92 24.26 16.82 6.78
N LYS A 93 24.20 18.06 7.30
CA LYS A 93 22.96 18.82 7.56
C LYS A 93 22.77 19.93 6.54
N TYR A 94 21.53 20.27 6.21
CA TYR A 94 21.23 21.35 5.25
C TYR A 94 21.01 22.69 5.96
N TYR A 95 21.66 23.74 5.45
CA TYR A 95 21.49 25.12 5.89
C TYR A 95 21.23 26.02 4.68
N TYR A 96 20.53 27.13 4.91
CA TYR A 96 20.32 28.17 3.91
C TYR A 96 20.94 29.49 4.39
N ALA A 97 21.80 30.08 3.58
CA ALA A 97 22.28 31.44 3.79
C ALA A 97 21.52 32.42 2.91
N GLN A 98 21.20 33.58 3.46
CA GLN A 98 20.66 34.70 2.71
C GLN A 98 21.79 35.39 1.89
N PRO A 99 21.46 36.23 0.89
CA PRO A 99 22.44 37.00 0.14
C PRO A 99 23.33 37.91 1.01
N ASN A 100 22.87 38.29 2.20
CA ASN A 100 23.64 39.05 3.19
C ASN A 100 24.57 38.16 4.06
N GLN A 101 24.75 36.89 3.70
CA GLN A 101 25.59 35.87 4.36
C GLN A 101 25.04 35.32 5.69
N GLN A 102 23.92 35.83 6.19
CA GLN A 102 23.34 35.32 7.42
C GLN A 102 22.55 34.03 7.18
N LEU A 103 22.64 33.10 8.13
CA LEU A 103 21.81 31.91 8.13
C LEU A 103 20.35 32.26 8.38
N SER A 104 19.48 31.63 7.60
CA SER A 104 18.05 31.54 7.90
C SER A 104 17.83 30.53 9.02
N LEU A 105 17.22 30.98 10.12
CA LEU A 105 16.94 30.18 11.32
C LEU A 105 15.50 30.37 11.77
N GLY A 106 14.92 29.35 12.40
CA GLY A 106 13.51 29.28 12.75
C GLY A 106 12.63 28.96 11.53
N SER A 107 11.37 29.40 11.57
CA SER A 107 10.44 29.28 10.45
C SER A 107 10.75 30.34 9.40
N VAL A 108 11.13 29.91 8.19
CA VAL A 108 11.63 30.78 7.12
C VAL A 108 10.98 30.42 5.78
N TYR A 109 10.60 31.44 5.01
CA TYR A 109 10.02 31.29 3.68
C TYR A 109 11.08 31.58 2.62
N ILE A 110 11.60 30.54 1.96
CA ILE A 110 12.78 30.62 1.10
C ILE A 110 12.62 29.77 -0.18
N PRO A 111 13.40 30.05 -1.25
CA PRO A 111 13.29 29.32 -2.51
C PRO A 111 13.54 27.82 -2.36
N VAL A 112 12.74 27.03 -3.08
CA VAL A 112 12.87 25.57 -3.13
C VAL A 112 14.22 25.18 -3.76
N ARG A 113 14.65 25.94 -4.78
CA ARG A 113 15.97 25.92 -5.40
C ARG A 113 16.37 27.32 -5.83
N GLU A 114 17.66 27.57 -5.98
CA GLU A 114 18.24 28.87 -6.33
C GLU A 114 17.72 29.45 -7.67
N ASP A 115 17.33 28.58 -8.60
CA ASP A 115 16.86 28.93 -9.95
C ASP A 115 15.33 28.98 -10.07
N THR A 116 14.59 28.81 -8.97
CA THR A 116 13.12 28.75 -9.00
C THR A 116 12.49 30.02 -8.46
N SER A 117 11.39 30.45 -9.08
CA SER A 117 10.50 31.49 -8.54
C SER A 117 9.56 30.96 -7.45
N ILE A 118 9.74 29.71 -7.02
CA ILE A 118 8.86 29.00 -6.09
C ILE A 118 9.56 28.95 -4.73
N SER A 119 8.89 29.44 -3.69
CA SER A 119 9.37 29.41 -2.31
C SER A 119 8.42 28.61 -1.43
N ASP A 120 8.95 28.06 -0.34
CA ASP A 120 8.18 27.28 0.63
C ASP A 120 8.66 27.57 2.06
N TRP A 121 7.87 27.14 3.05
CA TRP A 121 8.23 27.24 4.46
C TRP A 121 9.14 26.08 4.88
N TYR A 122 10.22 26.43 5.55
CA TYR A 122 11.19 25.51 6.15
C TYR A 122 11.39 25.87 7.63
N TYR A 123 11.88 24.92 8.41
CA TYR A 123 12.33 25.19 9.77
C TYR A 123 13.80 24.80 9.93
N ILE A 124 14.67 25.77 10.22
CA ILE A 124 16.13 25.55 10.29
C ILE A 124 16.63 25.89 11.69
N THR A 125 17.46 25.02 12.27
CA THR A 125 18.09 25.26 13.58
C THR A 125 19.61 25.25 13.45
N VAL A 126 20.30 25.93 14.36
CA VAL A 126 21.78 25.93 14.42
C VAL A 126 22.31 24.52 14.63
N GLU A 127 21.71 23.76 15.53
CA GLU A 127 22.22 22.45 15.93
C GLU A 127 21.93 21.36 14.89
N ASN A 128 20.76 21.41 14.24
CA ASN A 128 20.28 20.30 13.40
C ASN A 128 20.09 20.67 11.93
N GLY A 129 20.34 21.92 11.53
CA GLY A 129 20.01 22.41 10.19
C GLY A 129 18.50 22.35 9.93
N MET A 130 18.15 22.14 8.66
CA MET A 130 16.79 21.94 8.18
C MET A 130 16.13 20.75 8.87
N ARG A 131 14.96 20.99 9.46
CA ARG A 131 14.18 20.00 10.19
C ARG A 131 13.19 19.29 9.27
N VAL A 132 12.87 18.06 9.64
CA VAL A 132 11.87 17.20 8.99
C VAL A 132 11.03 16.52 10.07
N GLY A 133 9.83 16.07 9.72
CA GLY A 133 8.86 15.47 10.64
C GLY A 133 8.25 16.50 11.59
N SER A 134 7.85 16.05 12.78
CA SER A 134 7.27 16.92 13.81
C SER A 134 8.31 17.89 14.40
N VAL A 135 7.99 19.18 14.35
CA VAL A 135 8.81 20.28 14.84
C VAL A 135 7.99 21.14 15.81
N PRO A 136 8.46 21.38 17.04
CA PRO A 136 7.77 22.24 17.99
C PRO A 136 7.81 23.70 17.50
N ILE A 137 6.65 24.35 17.56
CA ILE A 137 6.48 25.77 17.29
C ILE A 137 5.70 26.43 18.42
N TYR A 138 5.52 27.76 18.36
CA TYR A 138 4.69 28.44 19.33
C TYR A 138 3.25 27.90 19.28
N GLY A 139 2.77 27.34 20.40
CA GLY A 139 1.41 26.84 20.56
C GLY A 139 1.14 25.41 20.05
N GLY A 140 2.14 24.68 19.56
CA GLY A 140 1.94 23.31 19.09
C GLY A 140 3.11 22.74 18.28
N TYR A 141 2.80 21.90 17.30
CA TYR A 141 3.77 21.28 16.40
C TYR A 141 3.36 21.49 14.93
N GLN A 142 4.33 21.54 14.03
CA GLN A 142 4.14 21.48 12.58
C GLN A 142 4.88 20.28 12.01
N CYS A 143 4.46 19.77 10.85
CA CYS A 143 5.18 18.72 10.14
C CYS A 143 5.86 19.25 8.88
N TYR A 144 7.07 18.77 8.62
CA TYR A 144 7.86 19.09 7.43
C TYR A 144 8.23 17.79 6.69
N TYR A 145 8.02 17.73 5.38
CA TYR A 145 8.36 16.58 4.55
C TYR A 145 9.87 16.26 4.60
N GLU A 146 10.29 15.11 4.07
CA GLU A 146 11.72 14.78 3.93
C GLU A 146 12.50 15.80 3.08
N SER A 147 11.79 16.52 2.20
CA SER A 147 12.34 17.65 1.45
C SER A 147 12.56 18.92 2.30
N GLY A 148 12.14 18.91 3.57
CA GLY A 148 12.18 20.04 4.50
C GLY A 148 11.03 21.03 4.38
N ARG A 149 10.13 20.85 3.41
CA ARG A 149 9.00 21.75 3.16
C ARG A 149 7.85 21.50 4.12
N LEU A 150 7.14 22.56 4.52
CA LEU A 150 5.97 22.50 5.40
C LEU A 150 4.83 21.67 4.77
N VAL A 151 4.14 20.90 5.61
CA VAL A 151 2.90 20.21 5.25
C VAL A 151 1.71 21.18 5.38
N TYR A 152 1.04 21.50 4.28
CA TYR A 152 -0.14 22.39 4.25
C TYR A 152 -1.44 21.62 4.46
N GLY A 153 -1.63 21.10 5.67
CA GLY A 153 -2.83 20.37 6.04
C GLY A 153 -2.88 18.92 5.53
N GLY A 154 -3.79 18.15 6.11
CA GLY A 154 -4.02 16.75 5.77
C GLY A 154 -2.97 15.80 6.36
N TRP A 155 -3.02 14.55 5.88
CA TRP A 155 -2.13 13.48 6.31
C TRP A 155 -0.73 13.61 5.69
N ALA A 156 0.30 13.38 6.50
CA ALA A 156 1.67 13.27 6.03
C ALA A 156 2.41 12.15 6.76
N THR A 157 3.13 11.32 6.01
CA THR A 157 4.05 10.32 6.55
C THR A 157 5.48 10.77 6.27
N VAL A 158 6.28 10.92 7.33
CA VAL A 158 7.67 11.38 7.26
C VAL A 158 8.53 10.47 8.13
N ASN A 159 9.59 9.88 7.58
CA ASN A 159 10.44 8.92 8.28
C ASN A 159 9.64 7.76 8.92
N GLY A 160 8.63 7.26 8.22
CA GLY A 160 7.77 6.16 8.70
C GLY A 160 6.76 6.54 9.80
N LYS A 161 6.67 7.82 10.17
CA LYS A 161 5.73 8.33 11.18
C LYS A 161 4.62 9.12 10.50
N THR A 162 3.38 8.89 10.90
CA THR A 162 2.21 9.55 10.31
C THR A 162 1.70 10.67 11.22
N TYR A 163 1.31 11.78 10.61
CA TYR A 163 0.85 13.00 11.25
C TYR A 163 -0.39 13.53 10.51
N TYR A 164 -1.25 14.29 11.20
CA TYR A 164 -2.31 15.06 10.55
C TYR A 164 -2.13 16.55 10.86
N ALA A 165 -1.83 17.34 9.84
CA ALA A 165 -1.80 18.79 9.92
C ALA A 165 -3.22 19.34 9.71
N ASP A 166 -3.68 20.21 10.59
CA ASP A 166 -4.97 20.88 10.43
C ASP A 166 -4.89 21.85 9.24
N PRO A 167 -5.76 21.72 8.22
CA PRO A 167 -5.72 22.60 7.04
C PRO A 167 -5.87 24.09 7.37
N SER A 168 -6.53 24.43 8.48
CA SER A 168 -6.82 25.82 8.85
C SER A 168 -5.60 26.57 9.42
N ASN A 169 -4.70 25.86 10.11
CA ASN A 169 -3.59 26.49 10.86
C ASN A 169 -2.25 25.75 10.74
N GLN A 170 -2.21 24.66 9.96
CA GLN A 170 -1.05 23.83 9.68
C GLN A 170 -0.43 23.16 10.92
N GLN A 171 -1.06 23.26 12.10
CA GLN A 171 -0.62 22.60 13.31
C GLN A 171 -1.02 21.13 13.31
N LEU A 172 -0.18 20.29 13.90
CA LEU A 172 -0.49 18.89 14.10
C LEU A 172 -1.59 18.68 15.12
N LYS A 173 -2.51 17.76 14.84
CA LYS A 173 -3.43 17.25 15.85
C LYS A 173 -2.66 16.44 16.90
N THR A 174 -3.01 16.63 18.16
CA THR A 174 -2.47 15.90 19.32
C THR A 174 -3.63 15.36 20.15
N GLY A 175 -3.45 14.24 20.86
CA GLY A 175 -4.53 13.61 21.60
C GLY A 175 -5.60 13.01 20.67
N THR A 176 -6.85 12.96 21.13
CA THR A 176 -7.96 12.40 20.33
C THR A 176 -8.52 13.44 19.37
N ALA A 177 -8.59 13.11 18.08
CA ALA A 177 -9.21 13.95 17.05
C ALA A 177 -10.10 13.12 16.12
N VAL A 178 -11.21 13.71 15.64
CA VAL A 178 -12.05 13.11 14.61
C VAL A 178 -11.71 13.72 13.26
N ILE A 179 -11.30 12.89 12.31
CA ILE A 179 -10.94 13.27 10.94
C ILE A 179 -11.74 12.37 10.00
N ASP A 180 -12.50 12.94 9.07
CA ASP A 180 -13.33 12.19 8.12
C ASP A 180 -14.26 11.13 8.76
N ASN A 181 -14.81 11.44 9.95
CA ASN A 181 -15.64 10.55 10.79
C ASN A 181 -14.93 9.34 11.40
N VAL A 182 -13.60 9.33 11.39
CA VAL A 182 -12.79 8.34 12.10
C VAL A 182 -12.11 9.00 13.29
N THR A 183 -12.06 8.31 14.43
CA THR A 183 -11.36 8.79 15.62
C THR A 183 -9.90 8.36 15.54
N TYR A 184 -8.98 9.30 15.65
CA TYR A 184 -7.55 9.06 15.69
C TYR A 184 -6.98 9.51 17.04
N ILE A 185 -6.01 8.77 17.54
CA ILE A 185 -5.26 9.10 18.75
C ILE A 185 -3.85 9.48 18.33
N PHE A 186 -3.41 10.68 18.70
CA PHE A 186 -2.08 11.20 18.46
C PHE A 186 -1.33 11.41 19.78
N ASP A 187 -0.01 11.22 19.77
CA ASP A 187 0.84 11.53 20.92
C ASP A 187 1.01 13.05 21.13
N SER A 188 1.76 13.42 22.16
CA SER A 188 2.01 14.83 22.51
C SER A 188 2.85 15.59 21.47
N THR A 189 3.47 14.90 20.51
CA THR A 189 4.24 15.47 19.39
C THR A 189 3.45 15.47 18.08
N GLY A 190 2.21 14.96 18.09
CA GLY A 190 1.32 14.86 16.94
C GLY A 190 1.51 13.61 16.09
N MET A 191 2.34 12.65 16.53
CA MET A 191 2.50 11.37 15.86
C MET A 191 1.25 10.52 16.08
N LEU A 192 0.71 9.95 15.01
CA LEU A 192 -0.42 9.02 15.09
C LEU A 192 -0.03 7.79 15.92
N ILE A 193 -0.81 7.50 16.96
CA ILE A 193 -0.72 6.30 17.80
C ILE A 193 -1.65 5.23 17.23
N SER A 194 -2.94 5.54 17.07
CA SER A 194 -3.93 4.57 16.61
C SER A 194 -5.11 5.21 15.90
N GLU A 195 -5.69 4.44 15.00
CA GLU A 195 -7.01 4.67 14.43
C GLU A 195 -8.01 3.84 15.24
N VAL A 196 -9.04 4.50 15.77
CA VAL A 196 -10.05 3.89 16.62
C VAL A 196 -11.39 3.98 15.93
N HIS A 197 -11.93 2.82 15.57
CA HIS A 197 -13.26 2.73 14.98
C HIS A 197 -14.28 2.36 16.04
N LYS A 198 -15.44 3.00 16.00
CA LYS A 198 -16.60 2.66 16.84
C LYS A 198 -17.48 1.67 16.12
N GLY A 199 -17.88 0.62 16.82
CA GLY A 199 -18.77 -0.38 16.26
C GLY A 199 -19.70 -0.99 17.29
N ILE A 200 -20.51 -1.92 16.80
CA ILE A 200 -21.44 -2.70 17.58
C ILE A 200 -21.31 -4.18 17.23
N ASP A 201 -21.85 -5.04 18.07
CA ASP A 201 -22.16 -6.40 17.69
C ASP A 201 -23.63 -6.68 17.97
N VAL A 202 -24.25 -7.44 17.05
CA VAL A 202 -25.70 -7.62 17.02
C VAL A 202 -26.10 -9.02 16.60
N SER A 203 -27.29 -9.41 16.99
CA SER A 203 -27.94 -10.66 16.62
C SER A 203 -29.45 -10.44 16.47
N SER A 204 -30.22 -11.50 16.29
CA SER A 204 -31.69 -11.43 16.35
C SER A 204 -32.26 -10.84 17.66
N HIS A 205 -31.47 -10.74 18.73
CA HIS A 205 -31.90 -10.13 19.99
C HIS A 205 -32.22 -8.62 19.86
N GLN A 206 -31.63 -7.92 18.90
CA GLN A 206 -31.90 -6.51 18.66
C GLN A 206 -33.16 -6.27 17.80
N GLY A 207 -33.74 -7.33 17.21
CA GLY A 207 -34.89 -7.24 16.32
C GLY A 207 -34.58 -6.49 15.02
N ILE A 208 -35.55 -5.71 14.53
CA ILE A 208 -35.38 -4.89 13.33
C ILE A 208 -34.53 -3.65 13.64
N ILE A 209 -33.46 -3.44 12.88
CA ILE A 209 -32.49 -2.36 13.06
C ILE A 209 -32.61 -1.35 11.91
N ASP A 210 -32.67 -0.05 12.21
CA ASP A 210 -32.50 1.01 11.21
C ASP A 210 -31.02 1.32 11.02
N TRP A 211 -30.39 0.66 10.05
CA TRP A 211 -28.96 0.76 9.79
C TRP A 211 -28.51 2.15 9.32
N ASN A 212 -29.39 2.97 8.73
CA ASN A 212 -29.04 4.33 8.34
C ASN A 212 -28.96 5.26 9.56
N GLN A 213 -29.85 5.09 10.53
CA GLN A 213 -29.73 5.78 11.82
C GLN A 213 -28.51 5.31 12.60
N VAL A 214 -28.21 4.00 12.59
CA VAL A 214 -26.98 3.45 13.18
C VAL A 214 -25.75 4.11 12.56
N ARG A 215 -25.65 4.17 11.23
CA ARG A 215 -24.54 4.83 10.53
C ARG A 215 -24.41 6.31 10.89
N THR A 216 -25.54 7.01 11.01
CA THR A 216 -25.60 8.44 11.35
C THR A 216 -25.19 8.71 12.80
N SER A 217 -25.37 7.73 13.70
CA SER A 217 -24.92 7.82 15.10
C SER A 217 -23.39 7.78 15.26
N GLY A 218 -22.64 7.51 14.18
CA GLY A 218 -21.19 7.40 14.19
C GLY A 218 -20.66 5.97 14.32
N VAL A 219 -21.53 4.96 14.24
CA VAL A 219 -21.12 3.55 14.13
C VAL A 219 -20.51 3.30 12.75
N GLN A 220 -19.32 2.70 12.73
CA GLN A 220 -18.52 2.46 11.53
C GLN A 220 -18.48 0.98 11.15
N PHE A 221 -18.57 0.06 12.12
CA PHE A 221 -18.63 -1.37 11.85
C PHE A 221 -19.68 -2.11 12.69
N ALA A 222 -20.06 -3.29 12.22
CA ALA A 222 -20.89 -4.23 12.96
C ALA A 222 -20.36 -5.67 12.83
N VAL A 223 -20.29 -6.40 13.95
CA VAL A 223 -20.01 -7.85 13.97
C VAL A 223 -21.34 -8.58 14.20
N ILE A 224 -21.78 -9.37 13.22
CA ILE A 224 -23.17 -9.87 13.17
C ILE A 224 -23.20 -11.38 13.40
N ARG A 225 -24.03 -11.84 14.34
CA ARG A 225 -24.11 -13.27 14.68
C ARG A 225 -24.64 -14.08 13.51
N ILE A 226 -23.91 -15.11 13.09
CA ILE A 226 -24.36 -16.05 12.05
C ILE A 226 -25.03 -17.28 12.63
N MET A 227 -24.57 -17.77 13.78
CA MET A 227 -25.01 -19.03 14.35
C MET A 227 -24.88 -19.02 15.87
N SER A 228 -25.78 -19.72 16.55
CA SER A 228 -25.67 -20.00 17.98
C SER A 228 -26.25 -21.38 18.30
N TRP A 229 -25.93 -21.88 19.49
CA TRP A 229 -26.61 -23.05 20.04
C TRP A 229 -27.99 -22.66 20.62
N GLN A 230 -29.03 -23.43 20.31
CA GLN A 230 -30.43 -23.25 20.76
C GLN A 230 -31.00 -24.49 21.47
N GLY A 231 -30.22 -25.56 21.65
CA GLY A 231 -30.60 -26.67 22.54
C GLY A 231 -31.48 -27.77 21.96
N ASP A 232 -31.71 -27.79 20.65
CA ASP A 232 -32.45 -28.87 19.99
C ASP A 232 -31.54 -30.03 19.55
N ALA A 233 -31.58 -31.14 20.27
CA ALA A 233 -30.81 -32.34 19.94
C ALA A 233 -31.14 -32.96 18.56
N ALA A 234 -32.31 -32.65 17.95
CA ALA A 234 -32.69 -33.17 16.63
C ALA A 234 -31.95 -32.48 15.47
N THR A 235 -31.42 -31.28 15.69
CA THR A 235 -30.62 -30.50 14.71
C THR A 235 -29.13 -30.44 15.07
N GLY A 236 -28.69 -31.18 16.09
CA GLY A 236 -27.36 -31.04 16.68
C GLY A 236 -27.23 -29.79 17.57
N GLY A 237 -28.33 -29.07 17.83
CA GLY A 237 -28.42 -27.96 18.76
C GLY A 237 -28.08 -26.59 18.17
N TYR A 238 -27.57 -26.50 16.94
CA TYR A 238 -27.17 -25.23 16.33
C TYR A 238 -28.26 -24.66 15.41
N ALA A 239 -28.43 -23.35 15.45
CA ALA A 239 -29.34 -22.62 14.58
C ALA A 239 -28.63 -21.42 13.95
N ILE A 240 -28.87 -21.21 12.66
CA ILE A 240 -28.47 -19.99 11.96
C ILE A 240 -29.33 -18.83 12.49
N ASP A 241 -28.70 -17.71 12.78
CA ASP A 241 -29.40 -16.52 13.24
C ASP A 241 -30.34 -16.03 12.12
N PRO A 242 -31.66 -15.92 12.38
CA PRO A 242 -32.65 -15.62 11.34
C PRO A 242 -32.48 -14.22 10.75
N ASP A 243 -31.76 -13.33 11.43
CA ASP A 243 -31.56 -11.94 11.02
C ASP A 243 -30.18 -11.69 10.40
N PHE A 244 -29.30 -12.69 10.37
CA PHE A 244 -27.93 -12.57 9.84
C PHE A 244 -27.88 -12.00 8.42
N GLU A 245 -28.60 -12.62 7.49
CA GLU A 245 -28.58 -12.23 6.06
C GLU A 245 -29.08 -10.79 5.87
N ARG A 246 -30.17 -10.42 6.56
CA ARG A 246 -30.74 -9.07 6.50
C ARG A 246 -29.77 -8.05 7.09
N ASN A 247 -29.25 -8.31 8.29
CA ASN A 247 -28.35 -7.39 8.98
C ASN A 247 -27.06 -7.16 8.21
N ILE A 248 -26.44 -8.21 7.65
CA ILE A 248 -25.21 -8.08 6.84
C ILE A 248 -25.46 -7.19 5.61
N ARG A 249 -26.55 -7.43 4.89
CA ARG A 249 -26.91 -6.66 3.69
C ARG A 249 -27.19 -5.20 4.01
N GLU A 250 -28.04 -4.95 5.00
CA GLU A 250 -28.51 -3.60 5.33
C GLU A 250 -27.41 -2.76 5.99
N ALA A 251 -26.60 -3.34 6.88
CA ALA A 251 -25.42 -2.67 7.44
C ALA A 251 -24.46 -2.23 6.32
N ARG A 252 -24.14 -3.16 5.40
CA ARG A 252 -23.23 -2.85 4.29
C ARG A 252 -23.82 -1.80 3.34
N ALA A 253 -25.11 -1.88 3.02
CA ALA A 253 -25.80 -0.89 2.21
C ALA A 253 -25.79 0.51 2.85
N ALA A 254 -25.83 0.59 4.19
CA ALA A 254 -25.68 1.83 4.95
C ALA A 254 -24.21 2.32 5.04
N GLY A 255 -23.24 1.61 4.46
CA GLY A 255 -21.82 1.98 4.49
C GLY A 255 -21.14 1.65 5.82
N ILE A 256 -21.60 0.61 6.51
CA ILE A 256 -20.99 0.05 7.72
C ILE A 256 -20.15 -1.17 7.32
N TYR A 257 -18.91 -1.25 7.82
CA TYR A 257 -18.03 -2.39 7.62
C TYR A 257 -18.56 -3.61 8.40
N VAL A 258 -18.54 -4.79 7.80
CA VAL A 258 -19.21 -5.97 8.39
C VAL A 258 -18.22 -7.08 8.75
N GLY A 259 -18.37 -7.61 9.96
CA GLY A 259 -17.80 -8.87 10.43
C GLY A 259 -18.90 -9.85 10.82
N ALA A 260 -18.51 -11.06 11.25
CA ALA A 260 -19.45 -12.05 11.73
C ALA A 260 -18.93 -12.74 12.99
N TYR A 261 -19.81 -13.38 13.75
CA TYR A 261 -19.40 -14.27 14.83
C TYR A 261 -20.36 -15.44 14.99
N TRP A 262 -19.90 -16.55 15.58
CA TRP A 262 -20.78 -17.63 16.03
C TRP A 262 -20.47 -18.03 17.45
N TYR A 263 -21.53 -18.26 18.23
CA TYR A 263 -21.41 -18.77 19.59
C TYR A 263 -21.08 -20.26 19.54
N SER A 264 -19.86 -20.60 19.96
CA SER A 264 -19.33 -21.96 19.91
C SER A 264 -19.53 -22.69 21.23
N VAL A 265 -19.85 -23.96 21.13
CA VAL A 265 -19.85 -24.90 22.27
C VAL A 265 -19.00 -26.14 21.98
N ALA A 266 -18.07 -26.04 21.02
CA ALA A 266 -17.16 -27.11 20.65
C ALA A 266 -16.23 -27.50 21.80
N PHE A 267 -16.09 -28.80 22.06
CA PHE A 267 -15.20 -29.31 23.10
C PHE A 267 -13.75 -29.50 22.65
N ASN A 268 -13.54 -29.59 21.34
CA ASN A 268 -12.28 -29.89 20.68
C ASN A 268 -12.33 -29.46 19.20
N GLY A 269 -11.21 -29.59 18.49
CA GLY A 269 -11.11 -29.19 17.09
C GLY A 269 -12.04 -29.96 16.13
N SER A 270 -12.43 -31.20 16.42
CA SER A 270 -13.36 -31.93 15.56
C SER A 270 -14.77 -31.35 15.60
N GLU A 271 -15.20 -30.83 16.76
CA GLU A 271 -16.50 -30.17 16.88
C GLU A 271 -16.46 -28.76 16.30
N ALA A 272 -15.34 -28.04 16.47
CA ALA A 272 -15.14 -26.76 15.80
C ALA A 272 -15.21 -26.89 14.26
N LEU A 273 -14.69 -28.00 13.71
CA LEU A 273 -14.86 -28.33 12.28
C LEU A 273 -16.34 -28.53 11.90
N GLN A 274 -17.13 -29.17 12.76
CA GLN A 274 -18.57 -29.37 12.51
C GLN A 274 -19.30 -28.04 12.48
N GLU A 275 -19.05 -27.16 13.45
CA GLU A 275 -19.61 -25.80 13.50
C GLU A 275 -19.31 -25.00 12.22
N VAL A 276 -18.05 -24.98 11.79
CA VAL A 276 -17.64 -24.29 10.55
C VAL A 276 -18.29 -24.90 9.31
N ASN A 277 -18.46 -26.23 9.26
CA ASN A 277 -19.15 -26.89 8.15
C ASN A 277 -20.65 -26.60 8.12
N ILE A 278 -21.30 -26.42 9.28
CA ILE A 278 -22.70 -25.97 9.34
C ILE A 278 -22.81 -24.58 8.72
N ILE A 279 -21.93 -23.65 9.10
CA ILE A 279 -21.88 -22.29 8.52
C ILE A 279 -21.65 -22.37 7.00
N LYS A 280 -20.64 -23.11 6.55
CA LYS A 280 -20.29 -23.26 5.12
C LYS A 280 -21.48 -23.72 4.27
N ASN A 281 -22.28 -24.64 4.81
CA ASN A 281 -23.40 -25.25 4.10
C ASN A 281 -24.73 -24.52 4.33
N SER A 282 -24.75 -23.47 5.17
CA SER A 282 -25.97 -22.71 5.43
C SER A 282 -26.41 -21.89 4.22
N VAL A 283 -27.73 -21.75 4.05
CA VAL A 283 -28.30 -20.90 2.98
C VAL A 283 -27.91 -19.44 3.20
N ALA A 284 -27.98 -18.96 4.44
CA ALA A 284 -27.68 -17.56 4.77
C ALA A 284 -26.24 -17.16 4.39
N TRP A 285 -25.25 -17.99 4.72
CA TRP A 285 -23.85 -17.72 4.33
C TRP A 285 -23.66 -17.71 2.81
N ASN A 286 -24.23 -18.70 2.11
CA ASN A 286 -24.09 -18.79 0.66
C ASN A 286 -24.83 -17.64 -0.06
N ASN A 287 -25.94 -17.13 0.50
CA ASN A 287 -26.61 -15.94 -0.01
C ASN A 287 -25.73 -14.69 0.10
N VAL A 288 -25.10 -14.45 1.27
CA VAL A 288 -24.15 -13.33 1.46
C VAL A 288 -23.02 -13.38 0.42
N LEU A 289 -22.43 -14.55 0.18
CA LEU A 289 -21.41 -14.71 -0.86
C LEU A 289 -21.96 -14.47 -2.28
N ASN A 290 -23.16 -14.95 -2.58
CA ASN A 290 -23.82 -14.77 -3.87
C ASN A 290 -24.19 -13.31 -4.17
N ASP A 291 -24.35 -12.48 -3.13
CA ASP A 291 -24.55 -11.03 -3.25
C ASP A 291 -23.23 -10.27 -3.48
N GLY A 292 -22.10 -10.98 -3.51
CA GLY A 292 -20.78 -10.39 -3.65
C GLY A 292 -20.30 -9.70 -2.37
N ILE A 293 -20.78 -10.13 -1.20
CA ILE A 293 -20.33 -9.58 0.08
C ILE A 293 -19.20 -10.45 0.62
N ILE A 294 -18.03 -9.84 0.81
CA ILE A 294 -16.89 -10.40 1.54
C ILE A 294 -16.77 -9.62 2.85
N LEU A 295 -16.63 -10.32 3.98
CA LEU A 295 -16.48 -9.66 5.29
C LEU A 295 -15.27 -8.72 5.30
N ASP A 296 -15.45 -7.54 5.88
CA ASP A 296 -14.38 -6.55 6.07
C ASP A 296 -13.59 -6.85 7.35
N LEU A 297 -14.30 -7.24 8.41
CA LEU A 297 -13.77 -7.69 9.70
C LEU A 297 -13.69 -9.23 9.77
N PRO A 298 -13.00 -9.81 10.76
CA PRO A 298 -12.95 -11.25 10.94
C PRO A 298 -14.32 -11.90 11.16
N MET A 299 -14.34 -13.22 10.96
CA MET A 299 -15.36 -14.09 11.50
C MET A 299 -14.84 -14.67 12.83
N PHE A 300 -15.44 -14.23 13.92
CA PHE A 300 -14.98 -14.54 15.28
C PHE A 300 -15.63 -15.81 15.82
N ILE A 301 -14.82 -16.72 16.36
CA ILE A 301 -15.33 -17.76 17.26
C ILE A 301 -15.61 -17.12 18.63
N ASP A 302 -16.88 -17.08 19.03
CA ASP A 302 -17.30 -16.61 20.35
C ASP A 302 -17.31 -17.81 21.32
N TYR A 303 -16.46 -17.78 22.35
CA TYR A 303 -16.22 -18.91 23.23
C TYR A 303 -16.27 -18.51 24.72
N GLU A 304 -17.44 -18.68 25.35
CA GLU A 304 -17.70 -18.16 26.70
C GLU A 304 -18.62 -19.05 27.59
N ASN A 305 -18.69 -20.35 27.32
CA ASN A 305 -19.59 -21.27 28.04
C ASN A 305 -18.96 -21.92 29.29
N ASN A 306 -19.42 -21.55 30.49
CA ASN A 306 -19.04 -22.18 31.78
C ASN A 306 -20.22 -22.85 32.49
N THR A 307 -20.80 -23.88 31.88
CA THR A 307 -21.76 -24.75 32.56
C THR A 307 -21.09 -25.96 33.20
N ALA A 308 -21.70 -26.54 34.24
CA ALA A 308 -21.20 -27.76 34.89
C ALA A 308 -21.06 -28.92 33.90
N TRP A 309 -21.99 -29.03 32.94
CA TRP A 309 -21.90 -30.01 31.87
C TRP A 309 -20.70 -29.74 30.97
N PHE A 310 -20.57 -28.52 30.43
CA PHE A 310 -19.44 -28.12 29.57
C PHE A 310 -18.09 -28.37 30.26
N ASN A 311 -17.99 -28.05 31.55
CA ASN A 311 -16.82 -28.32 32.37
C ASN A 311 -16.48 -29.81 32.49
N SER A 312 -17.47 -30.69 32.56
CA SER A 312 -17.21 -32.13 32.66
C SER A 312 -16.75 -32.75 31.34
N GLN A 313 -16.94 -32.07 30.21
CA GLN A 313 -16.59 -32.55 28.87
C GLN A 313 -15.29 -31.95 28.32
N THR A 314 -14.75 -30.90 28.95
CA THR A 314 -13.63 -30.13 28.40
C THR A 314 -12.48 -29.97 29.39
N THR A 315 -11.29 -29.72 28.85
CA THR A 315 -10.09 -29.33 29.60
C THR A 315 -9.59 -27.98 29.08
N TYR A 316 -8.76 -27.27 29.84
CA TYR A 316 -8.12 -26.03 29.38
C TYR A 316 -7.42 -26.20 28.02
N ALA A 317 -6.70 -27.32 27.84
CA ALA A 317 -6.03 -27.64 26.58
C ALA A 317 -7.04 -27.93 25.44
N SER A 318 -8.10 -28.69 25.69
CA SER A 318 -9.08 -29.01 24.64
C SER A 318 -9.89 -27.79 24.20
N ARG A 319 -10.15 -26.85 25.11
CA ARG A 319 -10.79 -25.55 24.81
C ARG A 319 -9.87 -24.68 23.94
N THR A 320 -8.59 -24.59 24.31
CA THR A 320 -7.58 -23.87 23.50
C THR A 320 -7.51 -24.45 22.09
N GLU A 321 -7.51 -25.78 21.97
CA GLU A 321 -7.53 -26.46 20.68
C GLU A 321 -8.82 -26.21 19.90
N ALA A 322 -9.99 -26.21 20.55
CA ALA A 322 -11.26 -25.90 19.89
C ALA A 322 -11.25 -24.49 19.27
N VAL A 323 -10.80 -23.48 20.03
CA VAL A 323 -10.71 -22.09 19.58
C VAL A 323 -9.72 -21.96 18.42
N ARG A 324 -8.51 -22.51 18.56
CA ARG A 324 -7.48 -22.55 17.53
C ARG A 324 -7.98 -23.18 16.24
N MET A 325 -8.58 -24.36 16.33
CA MET A 325 -9.04 -25.09 15.15
C MET A 325 -10.24 -24.42 14.51
N GLY A 326 -11.16 -23.82 15.28
CA GLY A 326 -12.24 -22.98 14.76
C GLY A 326 -11.72 -21.83 13.89
N MET A 327 -10.66 -21.15 14.33
CA MET A 327 -9.98 -20.11 13.55
C MET A 327 -9.31 -20.67 12.30
N ILE A 328 -8.56 -21.77 12.40
CA ILE A 328 -7.91 -22.43 11.25
C ILE A 328 -8.92 -22.86 10.19
N TYR A 329 -10.06 -23.42 10.60
CA TYR A 329 -11.12 -23.85 9.68
C TYR A 329 -11.89 -22.66 9.10
N THR A 330 -12.10 -21.60 9.86
CA THR A 330 -12.66 -20.34 9.33
C THR A 330 -11.83 -19.81 8.17
N GLU A 331 -10.50 -19.80 8.33
CA GLU A 331 -9.61 -19.35 7.27
C GLU A 331 -9.60 -20.32 6.09
N ASN A 332 -9.47 -21.63 6.32
CA ASN A 332 -9.25 -22.61 5.27
C ASN A 332 -10.51 -23.12 4.56
N ILE A 333 -11.68 -23.04 5.19
CA ILE A 333 -12.96 -23.52 4.64
C ILE A 333 -13.84 -22.35 4.19
N LEU A 334 -13.93 -21.29 5.00
CA LEU A 334 -14.78 -20.13 4.71
C LEU A 334 -14.01 -19.04 3.94
N GLY A 335 -12.68 -19.08 3.95
CA GLY A 335 -11.85 -18.06 3.29
C GLY A 335 -11.99 -16.69 3.95
N CYS A 336 -12.35 -16.66 5.23
CA CYS A 336 -12.53 -15.45 6.03
C CYS A 336 -11.32 -15.24 6.93
N ARG A 337 -11.02 -13.97 7.22
CA ARG A 337 -10.04 -13.66 8.26
C ARG A 337 -10.54 -14.23 9.60
N PRO A 338 -9.73 -15.01 10.33
CA PRO A 338 -10.17 -15.58 11.59
C PRO A 338 -9.88 -14.63 12.76
N GLY A 339 -10.65 -14.80 13.83
CA GLY A 339 -10.37 -14.21 15.14
C GLY A 339 -11.16 -14.94 16.22
N PHE A 340 -10.91 -14.64 17.49
CA PHE A 340 -11.70 -15.17 18.59
C PHE A 340 -12.24 -14.06 19.49
N TYR A 341 -13.38 -14.33 20.12
CA TYR A 341 -14.00 -13.48 21.11
C TYR A 341 -14.19 -14.22 22.44
N SER A 342 -13.89 -13.53 23.54
CA SER A 342 -14.30 -13.93 24.89
C SER A 342 -14.08 -12.79 25.89
N SER A 343 -14.58 -12.95 27.12
CA SER A 343 -14.22 -12.04 28.22
C SER A 343 -12.76 -12.20 28.63
N GLU A 344 -12.12 -11.14 29.11
CA GLU A 344 -10.71 -11.18 29.54
C GLU A 344 -10.43 -12.31 30.56
N SER A 345 -11.33 -12.52 31.51
CA SER A 345 -11.21 -13.61 32.48
C SER A 345 -11.20 -15.00 31.83
N TYR A 346 -11.99 -15.21 30.78
CA TYR A 346 -12.02 -16.49 30.08
C TYR A 346 -10.78 -16.71 29.21
N ILE A 347 -10.30 -15.64 28.56
CA ILE A 347 -9.06 -15.63 27.78
C ILE A 347 -7.85 -16.04 28.62
N GLU A 348 -7.86 -15.75 29.92
CA GLU A 348 -6.76 -16.08 30.83
C GLU A 348 -6.95 -17.40 31.55
N ASN A 349 -8.19 -17.73 31.96
CA ASN A 349 -8.44 -18.81 32.91
C ASN A 349 -9.18 -20.01 32.31
N TRP A 350 -9.74 -19.88 31.11
CA TRP A 350 -10.59 -20.90 30.50
C TRP A 350 -9.97 -21.60 29.29
N PHE A 351 -9.20 -20.87 28.49
CA PHE A 351 -8.36 -21.37 27.42
C PHE A 351 -7.15 -20.45 27.28
N ASP A 352 -6.09 -20.86 26.59
CA ASP A 352 -4.87 -20.07 26.45
C ASP A 352 -4.98 -19.03 25.34
N GLY A 353 -5.83 -18.02 25.53
CA GLY A 353 -6.01 -16.98 24.52
C GLY A 353 -4.79 -16.07 24.38
N LYS A 354 -3.96 -15.92 25.43
CA LYS A 354 -2.69 -15.19 25.35
C LYS A 354 -1.69 -15.89 24.42
N GLN A 355 -1.60 -17.22 24.47
CA GLN A 355 -0.82 -17.97 23.49
C GLN A 355 -1.33 -17.74 22.06
N LEU A 356 -2.65 -17.77 21.84
CA LEU A 356 -3.24 -17.54 20.52
C LEU A 356 -2.91 -16.13 19.98
N ILE A 357 -2.96 -15.10 20.83
CA ILE A 357 -2.55 -13.74 20.45
C ILE A 357 -1.06 -13.70 20.09
N ALA A 358 -0.20 -14.33 20.89
CA ALA A 358 1.24 -14.38 20.63
C ALA A 358 1.61 -15.08 19.31
N GLU A 359 0.73 -15.93 18.80
CA GLU A 359 0.85 -16.59 17.50
C GLU A 359 0.30 -15.76 16.33
N GLY A 360 -0.30 -14.60 16.63
CA GLY A 360 -0.80 -13.64 15.65
C GLY A 360 -2.30 -13.74 15.35
N TYR A 361 -3.09 -14.46 16.15
CA TYR A 361 -4.54 -14.46 16.00
C TYR A 361 -5.18 -13.18 16.56
N ASP A 362 -6.10 -12.60 15.80
CA ASP A 362 -6.84 -11.41 16.22
C ASP A 362 -7.79 -11.73 17.40
N CYS A 363 -7.70 -10.93 18.47
CA CYS A 363 -8.54 -11.04 19.65
C CYS A 363 -9.57 -9.90 19.72
N TRP A 364 -10.82 -10.28 19.97
CA TRP A 364 -11.90 -9.39 20.38
C TRP A 364 -12.23 -9.65 21.86
N VAL A 365 -11.85 -8.75 22.75
CA VAL A 365 -12.00 -8.95 24.20
C VAL A 365 -13.20 -8.19 24.77
N ALA A 366 -14.00 -8.85 25.62
CA ALA A 366 -14.97 -8.16 26.47
C ALA A 366 -14.38 -7.81 27.84
N ASN A 367 -14.45 -6.52 28.20
CA ASN A 367 -14.19 -6.03 29.55
C ASN A 367 -15.00 -4.75 29.81
N TRP A 368 -15.92 -4.80 30.79
CA TRP A 368 -16.83 -3.70 31.11
C TRP A 368 -16.41 -2.86 32.33
N SER A 369 -15.20 -3.07 32.86
CA SER A 369 -14.69 -2.38 34.06
C SER A 369 -14.17 -0.96 33.80
N GLY A 370 -14.23 -0.48 32.55
CA GLY A 370 -13.75 0.85 32.16
C GLY A 370 -12.25 0.93 31.88
N SER A 371 -11.54 -0.21 31.89
CA SER A 371 -10.17 -0.33 31.40
C SER A 371 -10.15 -1.09 30.07
N HIS A 372 -9.23 -0.70 29.19
CA HIS A 372 -9.00 -1.37 27.91
C HIS A 372 -8.29 -2.71 28.16
N GLY A 373 -9.03 -3.71 28.66
CA GLY A 373 -8.58 -5.03 29.15
C GLY A 373 -7.15 -5.45 28.83
N LEU A 374 -6.97 -6.25 27.77
CA LEU A 374 -5.66 -6.73 27.30
C LEU A 374 -4.77 -5.65 26.65
N GLY A 375 -5.19 -4.37 26.68
CA GLY A 375 -4.46 -3.27 26.06
C GLY A 375 -4.22 -3.47 24.57
N ASP A 376 -3.01 -3.12 24.14
CA ASP A 376 -2.56 -3.17 22.74
C ASP A 376 -2.54 -4.59 22.15
N ASP A 377 -2.69 -5.64 22.97
CA ASP A 377 -2.74 -7.04 22.52
C ASP A 377 -4.09 -7.42 21.87
N ALA A 378 -5.16 -6.65 22.12
CA ALA A 378 -6.49 -6.91 21.55
C ALA A 378 -6.78 -6.05 20.31
N ALA A 379 -7.14 -6.70 19.20
CA ALA A 379 -7.56 -6.02 17.97
C ALA A 379 -8.89 -5.24 18.15
N MET A 380 -9.74 -5.69 19.08
CA MET A 380 -11.04 -5.09 19.34
C MET A 380 -11.45 -5.26 20.81
N TRP A 381 -12.14 -4.27 21.36
CA TRP A 381 -12.61 -4.23 22.74
C TRP A 381 -14.11 -3.95 22.82
N GLN A 382 -14.87 -4.89 23.37
CA GLN A 382 -16.26 -4.66 23.80
C GLN A 382 -16.26 -4.03 25.19
N TYR A 383 -16.61 -2.74 25.26
CA TYR A 383 -16.48 -1.93 26.49
C TYR A 383 -17.79 -1.79 27.28
N THR A 384 -18.93 -2.11 26.67
CA THR A 384 -20.23 -2.17 27.38
C THR A 384 -21.21 -3.08 26.64
N SER A 385 -22.06 -3.78 27.40
CA SER A 385 -23.25 -4.50 26.91
C SER A 385 -24.57 -3.77 27.18
N LYS A 386 -24.47 -2.50 27.60
CA LYS A 386 -25.60 -1.63 27.97
C LYS A 386 -25.58 -0.32 27.20
N GLY A 387 -25.03 -0.35 25.99
CA GLY A 387 -24.99 0.79 25.09
C GLY A 387 -26.38 1.16 24.57
N SER A 388 -26.48 2.36 24.00
CA SER A 388 -27.66 2.83 23.30
C SER A 388 -27.22 3.50 21.99
N VAL A 389 -27.83 3.07 20.89
CA VAL A 389 -27.53 3.54 19.52
C VAL A 389 -28.85 3.84 18.82
N SER A 390 -28.95 5.02 18.20
CA SER A 390 -30.12 5.39 17.39
C SER A 390 -30.34 4.38 16.27
N GLY A 391 -31.58 3.93 16.11
CA GLY A 391 -31.95 2.86 15.16
C GLY A 391 -32.03 1.47 15.77
N ILE A 392 -31.65 1.28 17.05
CA ILE A 392 -31.79 0.02 17.79
C ILE A 392 -32.66 0.24 19.02
N ASN A 393 -33.61 -0.66 19.25
CA ASN A 393 -34.45 -0.66 20.44
C ASN A 393 -33.79 -1.47 21.56
N GLY A 394 -33.61 -0.85 22.72
CA GLY A 394 -33.00 -1.51 23.89
C GLY A 394 -31.48 -1.40 23.91
N ASN A 395 -30.84 -2.32 24.64
CA ASN A 395 -29.39 -2.33 24.80
C ASN A 395 -28.69 -2.91 23.57
N VAL A 396 -27.52 -2.39 23.28
CA VAL A 396 -26.59 -2.93 22.28
C VAL A 396 -25.16 -2.91 22.81
N ASP A 397 -24.39 -3.90 22.39
CA ASP A 397 -23.00 -4.04 22.74
C ASP A 397 -22.16 -3.05 21.93
N LEU A 398 -21.25 -2.33 22.59
CA LEU A 398 -20.42 -1.30 21.95
C LEU A 398 -18.95 -1.68 21.96
N ASN A 399 -18.31 -1.43 20.82
CA ASN A 399 -16.95 -1.87 20.53
C ASN A 399 -16.06 -0.72 20.07
N TYR A 400 -14.79 -0.82 20.45
CA TYR A 400 -13.68 -0.11 19.81
C TYR A 400 -12.82 -1.09 19.04
N CYS A 401 -12.53 -0.83 17.77
CA CYS A 401 -11.56 -1.58 17.00
C CYS A 401 -10.31 -0.74 16.74
N TYR A 402 -9.16 -1.33 16.99
CA TYR A 402 -7.84 -0.71 16.88
C TYR A 402 -7.05 -1.22 15.66
N ASN A 403 -7.53 -2.31 15.05
CA ASN A 403 -6.90 -2.88 13.87
C ASN A 403 -7.41 -2.19 12.60
N SER A 404 -6.67 -1.18 12.12
CA SER A 404 -6.97 -0.42 10.91
C SER A 404 -7.09 -1.29 9.65
N ASP A 405 -6.51 -2.50 9.67
CA ASP A 405 -6.54 -3.45 8.55
C ASP A 405 -7.92 -3.86 8.09
N TYR A 406 -8.92 -3.79 8.99
CA TYR A 406 -10.29 -4.17 8.69
C TYR A 406 -11.01 -3.11 7.84
N PHE A 407 -10.48 -1.89 7.80
CA PHE A 407 -11.18 -0.72 7.24
C PHE A 407 -10.69 -0.33 5.84
N ASP A 408 -9.86 -1.16 5.23
CA ASP A 408 -9.48 -1.09 3.81
C ASP A 408 -10.38 -2.01 2.98
N SER A 409 -11.37 -1.43 2.28
CA SER A 409 -12.36 -2.17 1.50
C SER A 409 -12.25 -1.83 0.01
N LEU A 410 -12.30 -2.85 -0.85
CA LEU A 410 -12.31 -2.70 -2.29
C LEU A 410 -13.64 -3.17 -2.87
N LYS A 411 -14.09 -2.50 -3.94
CA LYS A 411 -15.19 -2.94 -4.80
C LYS A 411 -14.64 -3.28 -6.17
N VAL A 412 -14.90 -4.50 -6.63
CA VAL A 412 -14.45 -5.01 -7.94
C VAL A 412 -15.61 -5.65 -8.68
N TYR A 413 -15.52 -5.75 -10.01
CA TYR A 413 -16.39 -6.61 -10.81
C TYR A 413 -15.69 -7.95 -10.99
N ASP A 414 -16.25 -9.01 -10.42
CA ASP A 414 -15.72 -10.38 -10.55
C ASP A 414 -16.23 -11.02 -11.84
N GLN A 415 -15.31 -11.21 -12.78
CA GLN A 415 -15.55 -11.86 -14.06
C GLN A 415 -15.99 -13.33 -13.92
N GLY A 416 -15.64 -13.99 -12.81
CA GLY A 416 -15.98 -15.39 -12.57
C GLY A 416 -17.49 -15.63 -12.35
N ILE A 417 -18.15 -14.68 -11.69
CA ILE A 417 -19.59 -14.77 -11.36
C ILE A 417 -20.44 -13.67 -12.00
N GLY A 418 -19.82 -12.71 -12.69
CA GLY A 418 -20.49 -11.64 -13.42
C GLY A 418 -21.14 -10.58 -12.52
N LYS A 419 -20.62 -10.35 -11.31
CA LYS A 419 -21.21 -9.45 -10.30
C LYS A 419 -20.16 -8.55 -9.67
N ASN A 420 -20.64 -7.45 -9.08
CA ASN A 420 -19.81 -6.65 -8.19
C ASN A 420 -19.60 -7.39 -6.87
N VAL A 421 -18.36 -7.44 -6.41
CA VAL A 421 -17.94 -8.00 -5.13
C VAL A 421 -17.27 -6.89 -4.32
N GLN A 422 -17.59 -6.81 -3.03
CA GLN A 422 -17.03 -5.82 -2.12
C GLN A 422 -16.67 -6.44 -0.78
N GLY A 423 -15.53 -6.05 -0.22
CA GLY A 423 -15.03 -6.53 1.07
C GLY A 423 -13.61 -6.09 1.35
N ASN A 424 -13.01 -6.69 2.38
CA ASN A 424 -11.63 -6.42 2.76
C ASN A 424 -10.68 -6.52 1.54
N ALA A 425 -9.85 -5.50 1.36
CA ALA A 425 -8.92 -5.39 0.25
C ALA A 425 -7.94 -6.58 0.18
N GLN A 426 -7.44 -7.04 1.32
CA GLN A 426 -6.51 -8.16 1.41
C GLN A 426 -7.17 -9.48 1.03
N THR A 427 -8.44 -9.69 1.41
CA THR A 427 -9.21 -10.87 1.00
C THR A 427 -9.49 -10.89 -0.50
N ILE A 428 -9.87 -9.75 -1.08
CA ILE A 428 -10.03 -9.65 -2.54
C ILE A 428 -8.68 -9.89 -3.24
N LEU A 429 -7.61 -9.25 -2.76
CA LEU A 429 -6.28 -9.35 -3.37
C LEU A 429 -5.73 -10.78 -3.33
N THR A 430 -5.89 -11.50 -2.22
CA THR A 430 -5.48 -12.92 -2.13
C THR A 430 -6.23 -13.80 -3.12
N ARG A 431 -7.53 -13.55 -3.35
CA ARG A 431 -8.31 -14.26 -4.37
C ARG A 431 -7.87 -13.93 -5.79
N VAL A 432 -7.49 -12.68 -6.07
CA VAL A 432 -6.89 -12.30 -7.36
C VAL A 432 -5.56 -13.03 -7.57
N VAL A 433 -4.63 -12.94 -6.61
CA VAL A 433 -3.31 -13.58 -6.72
C VAL A 433 -3.43 -15.11 -6.86
N GLN A 434 -4.34 -15.74 -6.11
CA GLN A 434 -4.59 -17.17 -6.23
C GLN A 434 -5.09 -17.57 -7.62
N ASN A 435 -5.96 -16.75 -8.24
CA ASN A 435 -6.46 -17.00 -9.59
C ASN A 435 -5.38 -16.77 -10.65
N GLU A 436 -4.62 -15.68 -10.54
CA GLU A 436 -3.65 -15.25 -11.54
C GLU A 436 -2.40 -16.13 -11.57
N VAL A 437 -1.78 -16.36 -10.41
CA VAL A 437 -0.45 -16.98 -10.34
C VAL A 437 -0.35 -18.07 -9.29
N GLY A 438 -1.41 -18.38 -8.55
CA GLY A 438 -1.37 -19.33 -7.43
C GLY A 438 -0.95 -20.75 -7.78
N GLY A 439 -0.96 -21.12 -9.08
CA GLY A 439 -0.41 -22.40 -9.57
C GLY A 439 1.10 -22.39 -9.86
N MET A 440 1.77 -21.23 -9.77
CA MET A 440 3.19 -21.09 -10.10
C MET A 440 4.13 -21.47 -8.95
N ASN A 441 3.64 -21.59 -7.71
CA ASN A 441 4.40 -22.07 -6.54
C ASN A 441 5.70 -21.29 -6.27
N ASN A 442 5.66 -19.96 -6.37
CA ASN A 442 6.80 -19.10 -6.06
C ASN A 442 6.36 -17.83 -5.31
N THR A 443 6.87 -17.65 -4.09
CA THR A 443 6.50 -16.54 -3.20
C THR A 443 6.81 -15.17 -3.78
N GLU A 444 7.93 -15.00 -4.49
CA GLU A 444 8.30 -13.70 -5.07
C GLU A 444 7.38 -13.32 -6.25
N VAL A 445 6.87 -14.30 -6.98
CA VAL A 445 5.83 -14.09 -8.00
C VAL A 445 4.52 -13.67 -7.35
N TYR A 446 4.14 -14.30 -6.22
CA TYR A 446 2.92 -13.94 -5.50
C TYR A 446 2.98 -12.50 -4.99
N LYS A 447 4.12 -12.09 -4.43
CA LYS A 447 4.37 -10.70 -4.00
C LYS A 447 4.32 -9.73 -5.17
N ALA A 448 5.02 -10.01 -6.28
CA ALA A 448 5.00 -9.15 -7.46
C ALA A 448 3.57 -8.98 -8.01
N GLN A 449 2.82 -10.09 -8.14
CA GLN A 449 1.43 -10.07 -8.57
C GLN A 449 0.53 -9.31 -7.60
N ALA A 450 0.74 -9.45 -6.29
CA ALA A 450 -0.04 -8.75 -5.27
C ALA A 450 0.14 -7.22 -5.37
N VAL A 451 1.38 -6.73 -5.45
CA VAL A 451 1.65 -5.29 -5.57
C VAL A 451 1.13 -4.74 -6.90
N ALA A 452 1.33 -5.46 -8.01
CA ALA A 452 0.81 -5.04 -9.32
C ALA A 452 -0.73 -5.01 -9.36
N ALA A 453 -1.41 -6.03 -8.83
CA ALA A 453 -2.87 -6.07 -8.78
C ALA A 453 -3.46 -5.02 -7.84
N ASN A 454 -2.89 -4.84 -6.64
CA ASN A 454 -3.31 -3.79 -5.70
C ASN A 454 -3.20 -2.39 -6.34
N THR A 455 -2.06 -2.11 -6.97
CA THR A 455 -1.81 -0.83 -7.65
C THR A 455 -2.80 -0.62 -8.81
N TYR A 456 -3.03 -1.65 -9.64
CA TYR A 456 -3.97 -1.59 -10.76
C TYR A 456 -5.40 -1.29 -10.31
N MET A 457 -5.89 -2.02 -9.29
CA MET A 457 -7.23 -1.80 -8.75
C MET A 457 -7.38 -0.39 -8.18
N ARG A 458 -6.41 0.08 -7.38
CA ARG A 458 -6.44 1.42 -6.80
C ARG A 458 -6.30 2.53 -7.85
N TYR A 459 -5.49 2.31 -8.88
CA TYR A 459 -5.38 3.23 -10.01
C TYR A 459 -6.75 3.44 -10.67
N LEU A 460 -7.47 2.36 -10.99
CA LEU A 460 -8.80 2.45 -11.61
C LEU A 460 -9.85 3.07 -10.69
N ILE A 461 -9.85 2.74 -9.40
CA ILE A 461 -10.73 3.36 -8.41
C ILE A 461 -10.48 4.87 -8.32
N GLY A 462 -9.22 5.31 -8.36
CA GLY A 462 -8.85 6.72 -8.42
C GLY A 462 -9.35 7.44 -9.67
N GLN A 463 -9.73 6.70 -10.73
CA GLN A 463 -10.37 7.22 -11.94
C GLN A 463 -11.91 7.09 -11.91
N GLY A 464 -12.50 6.76 -10.76
CA GLY A 464 -13.94 6.54 -10.61
C GLY A 464 -14.45 5.26 -11.29
N LYS A 465 -13.57 4.30 -11.60
CA LYS A 465 -13.92 3.04 -12.26
C LYS A 465 -13.99 1.88 -11.25
N ILE A 466 -14.83 0.90 -11.55
CA ILE A 466 -14.83 -0.39 -10.84
C ILE A 466 -13.83 -1.31 -11.56
N PRO A 467 -12.74 -1.75 -10.89
CA PRO A 467 -11.79 -2.69 -11.48
C PRO A 467 -12.47 -4.01 -11.85
N SER A 468 -12.22 -4.50 -13.06
CA SER A 468 -12.65 -5.83 -13.49
C SER A 468 -11.51 -6.82 -13.27
N VAL A 469 -11.74 -7.84 -12.45
CA VAL A 469 -10.77 -8.89 -12.12
C VAL A 469 -11.48 -10.24 -12.05
N LYS A 470 -10.75 -11.34 -12.03
CA LYS A 470 -11.30 -12.66 -11.74
C LYS A 470 -10.87 -13.12 -10.37
N LEU A 471 -11.83 -13.41 -9.50
CA LEU A 471 -11.55 -13.93 -8.16
C LEU A 471 -11.49 -15.46 -8.19
N SER A 472 -10.57 -16.05 -7.42
CA SER A 472 -10.54 -17.49 -7.25
C SER A 472 -11.80 -17.99 -6.53
N LEU A 473 -12.39 -19.07 -7.04
CA LEU A 473 -13.47 -19.80 -6.38
C LEU A 473 -12.96 -20.66 -5.21
N MET A 474 -11.66 -20.95 -5.18
CA MET A 474 -11.02 -21.69 -4.10
C MET A 474 -10.58 -20.73 -3.00
N VAL A 475 -10.59 -21.22 -1.76
CA VAL A 475 -9.89 -20.53 -0.68
C VAL A 475 -8.40 -20.43 -1.04
N PRO A 476 -7.80 -19.23 -1.08
CA PRO A 476 -6.39 -19.06 -1.39
C PRO A 476 -5.49 -19.88 -0.48
N SER A 477 -4.39 -20.43 -0.99
CA SER A 477 -3.42 -21.18 -0.17
C SER A 477 -2.74 -20.29 0.88
N SER A 478 -2.26 -20.88 1.98
CA SER A 478 -1.50 -20.15 3.00
C SER A 478 -0.27 -19.44 2.43
N ALA A 479 0.41 -20.04 1.44
CA ALA A 479 1.54 -19.42 0.76
C ALA A 479 1.14 -18.11 0.04
N VAL A 480 -0.03 -18.09 -0.62
CA VAL A 480 -0.57 -16.88 -1.25
C VAL A 480 -0.99 -15.86 -0.19
N ARG A 481 -1.72 -16.27 0.85
CA ARG A 481 -2.16 -15.36 1.94
C ARG A 481 -0.97 -14.68 2.62
N ASN A 482 0.05 -15.46 2.96
CA ASN A 482 1.28 -14.96 3.58
C ASN A 482 2.04 -14.00 2.66
N ALA A 483 2.15 -14.32 1.36
CA ALA A 483 2.82 -13.43 0.41
C ALA A 483 2.10 -12.08 0.27
N VAL A 484 0.76 -12.08 0.21
CA VAL A 484 -0.03 -10.83 0.16
C VAL A 484 0.11 -10.04 1.46
N ALA A 485 0.09 -10.71 2.62
CA ALA A 485 0.29 -10.05 3.91
C ALA A 485 1.67 -9.38 4.02
N GLN A 486 2.72 -9.99 3.48
CA GLN A 486 4.10 -9.46 3.52
C GLN A 486 4.31 -8.19 2.69
N VAL A 487 3.46 -7.92 1.70
CA VAL A 487 3.54 -6.71 0.84
C VAL A 487 2.29 -5.84 0.98
N LYS A 488 1.62 -5.98 2.14
CA LYS A 488 0.42 -5.23 2.45
C LYS A 488 0.67 -3.73 2.33
N GLY A 489 -0.23 -3.04 1.62
CA GLY A 489 -0.16 -1.60 1.41
C GLY A 489 0.85 -1.15 0.36
N GLU A 490 1.77 -2.03 -0.10
CA GLU A 490 2.75 -1.63 -1.10
C GLU A 490 2.07 -1.32 -2.45
N THR A 491 2.56 -0.27 -3.11
CA THR A 491 2.07 0.17 -4.43
C THR A 491 3.21 0.60 -5.35
N VAL A 492 2.98 0.55 -6.66
CA VAL A 492 3.91 1.08 -7.66
C VAL A 492 3.52 2.51 -8.04
N LYS A 493 4.47 3.44 -7.97
CA LYS A 493 4.26 4.85 -8.32
C LYS A 493 5.21 5.33 -9.41
N TYR A 494 4.68 6.16 -10.30
CA TYR A 494 5.44 6.93 -11.28
C TYR A 494 5.23 8.42 -11.05
N ASN A 495 6.32 9.17 -10.87
CA ASN A 495 6.28 10.61 -10.55
C ASN A 495 5.33 10.94 -9.37
N GLY A 496 5.37 10.12 -8.32
CA GLY A 496 4.56 10.30 -7.09
C GLY A 496 3.10 9.85 -7.19
N ASN A 497 2.59 9.52 -8.37
CA ASN A 497 1.22 9.03 -8.60
C ASN A 497 1.20 7.51 -8.78
N LEU A 498 0.07 6.86 -8.48
CA LEU A 498 -0.10 5.43 -8.76
C LEU A 498 0.14 5.15 -10.25
N ALA A 499 0.98 4.16 -10.54
CA ALA A 499 1.25 3.72 -11.90
C ALA A 499 0.14 2.77 -12.39
N LEU A 500 -0.22 2.83 -13.67
CA LEU A 500 -1.04 1.80 -14.30
C LEU A 500 -0.22 0.50 -14.45
N THR A 501 -0.41 -0.46 -13.55
CA THR A 501 0.35 -1.72 -13.49
C THR A 501 -0.40 -2.88 -14.15
N VAL A 502 -0.64 -2.77 -15.46
CA VAL A 502 -1.20 -3.90 -16.23
C VAL A 502 -0.24 -5.08 -16.27
N TYR A 503 -0.78 -6.28 -16.35
CA TYR A 503 -0.05 -7.54 -16.40
C TYR A 503 -0.81 -8.55 -17.26
N GLY A 504 -0.10 -9.57 -17.75
CA GLY A 504 -0.69 -10.64 -18.56
C GLY A 504 0.11 -11.93 -18.47
N SER A 505 -0.43 -13.01 -19.05
CA SER A 505 0.12 -14.36 -18.91
C SER A 505 1.57 -14.47 -19.39
N SER A 506 1.83 -14.14 -20.65
CA SER A 506 3.15 -14.27 -21.27
C SER A 506 3.36 -13.17 -22.30
N SER A 507 4.62 -12.81 -22.52
CA SER A 507 4.99 -11.84 -23.54
C SER A 507 6.04 -12.40 -24.52
N ALA A 508 6.26 -11.70 -25.62
CA ALA A 508 7.25 -12.08 -26.63
C ALA A 508 8.69 -11.93 -26.10
N GLY A 509 9.70 -11.88 -26.98
CA GLY A 509 11.09 -11.65 -26.56
C GLY A 509 11.29 -10.31 -25.82
N THR A 510 10.41 -9.34 -26.08
CA THR A 510 10.27 -8.12 -25.30
C THR A 510 8.79 -7.89 -24.99
N THR A 511 8.50 -7.15 -23.92
CA THR A 511 7.14 -6.63 -23.68
C THR A 511 6.71 -5.65 -24.77
N ASN A 512 5.42 -5.32 -24.82
CA ASN A 512 4.83 -4.35 -25.74
C ASN A 512 4.75 -2.95 -25.11
N LYS A 513 4.76 -1.90 -25.93
CA LYS A 513 4.47 -0.53 -25.48
C LYS A 513 2.96 -0.29 -25.43
N ALA A 514 2.51 0.46 -24.43
CA ALA A 514 1.12 0.93 -24.37
C ALA A 514 0.71 1.68 -25.66
N TYR A 515 1.57 2.60 -26.14
CA TYR A 515 1.31 3.35 -27.37
C TYR A 515 1.29 2.48 -28.63
N THR A 516 2.18 1.50 -28.76
CA THR A 516 2.18 0.54 -29.88
C THR A 516 0.86 -0.24 -29.93
N TYR A 517 0.32 -0.61 -28.78
CA TYR A 517 -0.95 -1.33 -28.70
C TYR A 517 -2.15 -0.46 -29.11
N GLY A 518 -2.08 0.86 -28.94
CA GLY A 518 -3.18 1.79 -29.23
C GLY A 518 -3.62 2.61 -28.03
N TRP A 519 -2.95 2.49 -26.88
CA TRP A 519 -3.19 3.31 -25.69
C TRP A 519 -2.39 4.62 -25.74
N GLY A 520 -2.59 5.47 -24.72
CA GLY A 520 -1.75 6.66 -24.52
C GLY A 520 -0.30 6.31 -24.18
N GLU A 521 0.62 7.24 -24.45
CA GLU A 521 2.03 7.10 -24.10
C GLU A 521 2.19 7.07 -22.57
N LEU A 522 2.73 5.97 -22.05
CA LEU A 522 3.05 5.76 -20.65
C LEU A 522 4.51 5.29 -20.58
N PRO A 523 5.48 6.15 -20.17
CA PRO A 523 6.91 5.84 -20.28
C PRO A 523 7.37 4.54 -19.59
N TYR A 524 6.68 4.18 -18.51
CA TYR A 524 6.94 2.96 -17.73
C TYR A 524 6.21 1.71 -18.28
N LEU A 525 5.36 1.83 -19.31
CA LEU A 525 4.74 0.72 -20.03
C LEU A 525 5.35 0.63 -21.44
N THR A 526 6.64 0.27 -21.46
CA THR A 526 7.48 0.24 -22.65
C THR A 526 8.01 -1.18 -22.94
N ASN A 527 8.73 -1.35 -24.06
CA ASN A 527 9.40 -2.61 -24.36
C ASN A 527 10.56 -2.82 -23.36
N VAL A 528 10.54 -3.92 -22.63
CA VAL A 528 11.63 -4.41 -21.79
C VAL A 528 11.98 -5.85 -22.19
N ASP A 529 13.22 -6.26 -21.95
CA ASP A 529 13.69 -7.63 -22.21
C ASP A 529 12.81 -8.65 -21.46
N ASN A 530 12.40 -9.73 -22.10
CA ASN A 530 11.56 -10.76 -21.50
C ASN A 530 12.16 -12.16 -21.73
N LYS A 531 13.49 -12.26 -21.72
CA LYS A 531 14.24 -13.51 -21.96
C LYS A 531 13.93 -14.67 -21.00
N TYR A 532 13.42 -14.37 -19.81
CA TYR A 532 13.08 -15.37 -18.79
C TYR A 532 11.73 -16.06 -19.04
N ASP A 533 10.90 -15.48 -19.90
CA ASP A 533 9.62 -16.07 -20.30
C ASP A 533 9.85 -17.11 -21.40
N THR A 534 9.67 -18.38 -21.04
CA THR A 534 9.85 -19.53 -21.94
C THR A 534 8.54 -20.05 -22.53
N GLN A 535 7.40 -19.44 -22.20
CA GLN A 535 6.09 -19.91 -22.61
C GLN A 535 5.61 -19.29 -23.92
N TYR A 536 4.61 -19.92 -24.55
CA TYR A 536 3.92 -19.44 -25.75
C TYR A 536 4.86 -18.97 -26.86
N LYS A 537 5.85 -19.79 -27.24
CA LYS A 537 6.81 -19.46 -28.32
C LYS A 537 6.43 -20.15 -29.62
N ASN A 538 6.45 -19.39 -30.71
CA ASN A 538 6.22 -19.90 -32.06
C ASN A 538 4.90 -20.68 -32.20
N MET A 539 3.83 -20.16 -31.59
CA MET A 539 2.51 -20.77 -31.61
C MET A 539 1.83 -20.57 -32.98
N THR A 540 0.87 -21.45 -33.26
CA THR A 540 -0.08 -21.29 -34.36
C THR A 540 -1.46 -21.03 -33.77
N CYS A 541 -2.08 -19.91 -34.15
CA CYS A 541 -3.40 -19.50 -33.71
C CYS A 541 -4.38 -19.49 -34.89
N TYR A 542 -5.67 -19.63 -34.57
CA TYR A 542 -6.74 -19.70 -35.55
C TYR A 542 -7.84 -18.72 -35.17
N VAL A 543 -8.22 -17.85 -36.10
CA VAL A 543 -9.36 -16.95 -35.95
C VAL A 543 -10.40 -17.31 -37.00
N LYS A 544 -11.56 -17.78 -36.55
CA LYS A 544 -12.65 -18.19 -37.45
C LYS A 544 -13.27 -16.98 -38.14
N ASN A 545 -13.70 -17.12 -39.39
CA ASN A 545 -14.39 -16.04 -40.10
C ASN A 545 -15.62 -15.55 -39.34
N SER A 546 -16.39 -16.45 -38.75
CA SER A 546 -17.59 -16.11 -37.97
C SER A 546 -17.30 -15.20 -36.77
N ASP A 547 -16.13 -15.37 -36.15
CA ASP A 547 -15.73 -14.61 -34.97
C ASP A 547 -15.11 -13.28 -35.39
N LEU A 548 -14.25 -13.29 -36.42
CA LEU A 548 -13.69 -12.07 -36.98
C LEU A 548 -14.77 -11.15 -37.60
N GLU A 549 -15.79 -11.71 -38.25
CA GLU A 549 -16.92 -10.95 -38.78
C GLU A 549 -17.68 -10.23 -37.66
N LYS A 550 -17.95 -10.91 -36.53
CA LYS A 550 -18.55 -10.27 -35.35
C LYS A 550 -17.67 -9.15 -34.81
N GLY A 551 -16.36 -9.38 -34.73
CA GLY A 551 -15.39 -8.39 -34.29
C GLY A 551 -15.35 -7.15 -35.19
N ILE A 552 -15.30 -7.35 -36.52
CA ILE A 552 -15.35 -6.27 -37.51
C ILE A 552 -16.65 -5.46 -37.35
N LYS A 553 -17.79 -6.13 -37.18
CA LYS A 553 -19.08 -5.46 -36.94
C LYS A 553 -19.09 -4.68 -35.62
N ALA A 554 -18.53 -5.23 -34.54
CA ALA A 554 -18.42 -4.55 -33.25
C ALA A 554 -17.55 -3.27 -33.33
N LEU A 555 -16.56 -3.26 -34.23
CA LEU A 555 -15.73 -2.10 -34.55
C LEU A 555 -16.38 -1.10 -35.53
N GLY A 556 -17.64 -1.33 -35.92
CA GLY A 556 -18.39 -0.52 -36.88
C GLY A 556 -17.90 -0.67 -38.33
N GLY A 557 -17.27 -1.80 -38.66
CA GLY A 557 -16.90 -2.18 -40.03
C GLY A 557 -17.94 -3.13 -40.67
N SER A 558 -17.69 -3.52 -41.93
CA SER A 558 -18.49 -4.50 -42.66
C SER A 558 -17.59 -5.42 -43.48
N THR A 559 -17.97 -6.70 -43.57
CA THR A 559 -17.36 -7.70 -44.45
C THR A 559 -18.05 -7.78 -45.81
N GLU A 560 -19.17 -7.07 -45.99
CA GLU A 560 -19.95 -7.07 -47.22
C GLU A 560 -19.13 -6.53 -48.40
N GLY A 561 -19.13 -7.26 -49.52
CA GLY A 561 -18.35 -6.91 -50.71
C GLY A 561 -16.86 -7.27 -50.66
N TYR A 562 -16.37 -7.86 -49.56
CA TYR A 562 -14.98 -8.32 -49.44
C TYR A 562 -14.88 -9.85 -49.53
N ASP A 563 -13.94 -10.34 -50.35
CA ASP A 563 -13.51 -11.74 -50.29
C ASP A 563 -12.87 -12.01 -48.90
N PRO A 564 -13.26 -13.08 -48.19
CA PRO A 564 -12.67 -13.46 -46.91
C PRO A 564 -11.14 -13.51 -46.87
N SER A 565 -10.49 -13.89 -47.98
CA SER A 565 -9.03 -13.91 -48.11
C SER A 565 -8.38 -12.52 -48.12
N ASN A 566 -9.20 -11.46 -48.25
CA ASN A 566 -8.78 -10.06 -48.26
C ASN A 566 -9.29 -9.28 -47.03
N TRP A 567 -9.92 -9.95 -46.05
CA TRP A 567 -10.41 -9.28 -44.85
C TRP A 567 -9.29 -8.67 -44.02
N ILE A 568 -8.12 -9.32 -43.93
CA ILE A 568 -6.98 -8.84 -43.16
C ILE A 568 -5.87 -8.40 -44.11
N GLN A 569 -5.46 -7.12 -44.00
CA GLN A 569 -4.38 -6.55 -44.80
C GLN A 569 -3.59 -5.50 -44.00
N GLY A 570 -2.49 -5.01 -44.56
CA GLY A 570 -1.80 -3.81 -44.08
C GLY A 570 -1.31 -3.86 -42.63
N CYS A 571 -0.83 -5.03 -42.17
CA CYS A 571 -0.21 -5.14 -40.86
C CYS A 571 1.08 -4.30 -40.80
N VAL A 572 1.16 -3.41 -39.81
CA VAL A 572 2.35 -2.62 -39.52
C VAL A 572 2.87 -3.03 -38.15
N PHE A 573 4.15 -3.40 -38.07
CA PHE A 573 4.78 -3.82 -36.82
C PHE A 573 5.82 -2.81 -36.35
N ASP A 574 6.13 -2.83 -35.05
CA ASP A 574 7.35 -2.22 -34.53
C ASP A 574 8.58 -3.11 -34.76
N GLN A 575 9.75 -2.62 -34.37
CA GLN A 575 11.02 -3.34 -34.54
C GLN A 575 11.14 -4.64 -33.71
N TYR A 576 10.22 -4.87 -32.76
CA TYR A 576 10.16 -6.06 -31.91
C TYR A 576 9.06 -7.04 -32.33
N GLY A 577 8.36 -6.74 -33.43
CA GLY A 577 7.31 -7.59 -33.99
C GLY A 577 5.94 -7.41 -33.34
N TRP A 578 5.73 -6.37 -32.55
CA TRP A 578 4.40 -6.03 -32.03
C TRP A 578 3.60 -5.27 -33.07
N LEU A 579 2.36 -5.71 -33.32
CA LEU A 579 1.44 -5.01 -34.22
C LEU A 579 1.18 -3.58 -33.71
N LYS A 580 1.26 -2.61 -34.61
CA LYS A 580 0.87 -1.20 -34.39
C LYS A 580 -0.52 -0.94 -34.96
N SER A 581 -0.75 -1.40 -36.19
CA SER A 581 -2.01 -1.20 -36.89
C SER A 581 -2.26 -2.31 -37.90
N ILE A 582 -3.53 -2.51 -38.23
CA ILE A 582 -3.99 -3.50 -39.20
C ILE A 582 -5.19 -2.95 -39.95
N THR A 583 -5.36 -3.35 -41.21
CA THR A 583 -6.54 -2.99 -42.01
C THR A 583 -7.48 -4.18 -42.07
N LEU A 584 -8.71 -3.97 -41.60
CA LEU A 584 -9.81 -4.93 -41.73
C LEU A 584 -10.83 -4.38 -42.72
N CYS A 585 -11.05 -5.08 -43.83
CA CYS A 585 -12.03 -4.72 -44.87
C CYS A 585 -11.94 -3.22 -45.26
N GLY A 586 -10.74 -2.76 -45.60
CA GLY A 586 -10.48 -1.39 -46.07
C GLY A 586 -10.39 -0.30 -44.98
N LYS A 587 -10.64 -0.62 -43.70
CA LYS A 587 -10.51 0.32 -42.58
C LYS A 587 -9.35 -0.05 -41.65
N THR A 588 -8.54 0.93 -41.27
CA THR A 588 -7.40 0.72 -40.37
C THR A 588 -7.83 0.82 -38.90
N TYR A 589 -7.31 -0.10 -38.10
CA TYR A 589 -7.55 -0.22 -36.66
C TYR A 589 -6.23 -0.31 -35.90
N THR A 590 -6.25 0.08 -34.62
CA THR A 590 -5.12 -0.15 -33.69
C THR A 590 -4.97 -1.64 -33.38
N ALA A 591 -3.83 -2.02 -32.80
CA ALA A 591 -3.62 -3.40 -32.36
C ALA A 591 -4.58 -3.83 -31.25
N GLU A 592 -4.95 -2.94 -30.32
CA GLU A 592 -5.96 -3.16 -29.29
C GLU A 592 -7.31 -3.48 -29.92
N GLN A 593 -7.80 -2.60 -30.81
CA GLN A 593 -9.08 -2.79 -31.48
C GLN A 593 -9.14 -4.13 -32.18
N PHE A 594 -8.06 -4.52 -32.85
CA PHE A 594 -7.96 -5.82 -33.49
C PHE A 594 -7.94 -6.99 -32.50
N TYR A 595 -7.08 -6.94 -31.49
CA TYR A 595 -6.87 -8.03 -30.54
C TYR A 595 -8.13 -8.34 -29.72
N GLU A 596 -8.78 -7.31 -29.16
CA GLU A 596 -9.99 -7.44 -28.35
C GLU A 596 -11.19 -7.97 -29.16
N ASN A 597 -11.10 -7.98 -30.50
CA ASN A 597 -12.14 -8.40 -31.42
C ASN A 597 -11.71 -9.60 -32.31
N SER A 598 -10.61 -10.27 -31.99
CA SER A 598 -10.07 -11.41 -32.76
C SER A 598 -9.94 -12.65 -31.89
N TRP A 599 -11.08 -13.22 -31.50
CA TRP A 599 -11.13 -14.41 -30.64
C TRP A 599 -10.39 -15.61 -31.26
N GLY A 600 -9.48 -16.19 -30.48
CA GLY A 600 -8.63 -17.32 -30.89
C GLY A 600 -7.18 -16.96 -31.19
N LEU A 601 -6.84 -15.67 -31.26
CA LEU A 601 -5.46 -15.17 -31.34
C LEU A 601 -4.87 -15.01 -29.92
N TYR A 602 -3.69 -15.58 -29.67
CA TYR A 602 -3.04 -15.47 -28.35
C TYR A 602 -2.36 -14.13 -28.11
N SER A 603 -1.76 -13.50 -29.14
CA SER A 603 -1.13 -12.19 -29.00
C SER A 603 -1.04 -11.47 -30.36
N THR A 604 -0.74 -10.18 -30.33
CA THR A 604 -0.47 -9.38 -31.52
C THR A 604 0.99 -9.41 -31.98
N ASN A 605 1.82 -10.29 -31.42
CA ASN A 605 3.18 -10.54 -31.89
C ASN A 605 3.21 -11.84 -32.69
N PHE A 606 3.19 -11.75 -34.03
CA PHE A 606 3.18 -12.89 -34.92
C PHE A 606 4.01 -12.63 -36.17
N LYS A 607 4.51 -13.70 -36.81
CA LYS A 607 5.43 -13.58 -37.96
C LYS A 607 4.71 -13.54 -39.30
N SER A 608 3.65 -14.33 -39.44
CA SER A 608 2.89 -14.40 -40.68
C SER A 608 1.44 -14.80 -40.42
N LEU A 609 0.58 -14.48 -41.38
CA LEU A 609 -0.81 -14.85 -41.40
C LEU A 609 -1.19 -15.34 -42.80
N THR A 610 -2.05 -16.34 -42.89
CA THR A 610 -2.59 -16.87 -44.15
C THR A 610 -4.08 -17.18 -44.03
N TYR A 611 -4.79 -17.16 -45.15
CA TYR A 611 -6.19 -17.56 -45.20
C TYR A 611 -6.34 -19.05 -45.55
N ASP A 612 -7.06 -19.78 -44.72
CA ASP A 612 -7.39 -21.19 -44.90
C ASP A 612 -8.86 -21.28 -45.34
N SER A 613 -9.07 -21.25 -46.66
CA SER A 613 -10.41 -21.26 -47.28
C SER A 613 -11.18 -22.56 -46.99
N ALA A 614 -10.47 -23.69 -46.87
CA ALA A 614 -11.08 -24.99 -46.60
C ALA A 614 -11.77 -25.03 -45.23
N ASN A 615 -11.23 -24.30 -44.25
CA ASN A 615 -11.77 -24.25 -42.89
C ASN A 615 -12.38 -22.88 -42.52
N SER A 616 -12.51 -21.97 -43.48
CA SER A 616 -13.09 -20.62 -43.29
C SER A 616 -12.48 -19.88 -42.09
N ARG A 617 -11.15 -19.74 -42.07
CA ARG A 617 -10.42 -19.12 -40.96
C ARG A 617 -9.12 -18.47 -41.41
N TRP A 618 -8.61 -17.57 -40.58
CA TRP A 618 -7.26 -17.05 -40.65
C TRP A 618 -6.32 -17.84 -39.74
N VAL A 619 -5.14 -18.18 -40.25
CA VAL A 619 -4.09 -18.91 -39.55
C VAL A 619 -2.95 -17.94 -39.28
N PHE A 620 -2.61 -17.73 -38.01
CA PHE A 620 -1.48 -16.91 -37.58
C PHE A 620 -0.36 -17.84 -37.12
N THR A 621 0.86 -17.66 -37.63
CA THR A 621 2.01 -18.50 -37.27
C THR A 621 3.16 -17.66 -36.73
N GLY A 622 4.00 -18.29 -35.91
CA GLY A 622 5.06 -17.60 -35.20
C GLY A 622 4.52 -16.64 -34.15
N VAL A 623 3.34 -16.92 -33.58
CA VAL A 623 2.73 -16.12 -32.51
C VAL A 623 3.54 -16.30 -31.23
N ASN A 624 3.92 -15.19 -30.58
CA ASN A 624 4.70 -15.21 -29.34
C ASN A 624 3.98 -14.47 -28.20
N GLY A 625 3.94 -15.06 -27.02
CA GLY A 625 3.23 -14.52 -25.86
C GLY A 625 1.74 -14.86 -25.86
N ASN A 626 1.06 -14.48 -24.77
CA ASN A 626 -0.36 -14.71 -24.54
C ASN A 626 -0.93 -13.52 -23.73
N GLY A 627 -1.74 -12.69 -24.39
CA GLY A 627 -2.20 -11.41 -23.88
C GLY A 627 -1.68 -10.20 -24.69
N HIS A 628 -2.00 -9.01 -24.21
CA HIS A 628 -1.60 -7.73 -24.82
C HIS A 628 -0.07 -7.48 -24.77
N GLY A 629 0.66 -8.19 -23.90
CA GLY A 629 2.12 -8.14 -23.79
C GLY A 629 2.69 -6.90 -23.11
N ILE A 630 1.84 -5.96 -22.69
CA ILE A 630 2.20 -4.71 -21.99
C ILE A 630 2.37 -4.97 -20.48
N GLY A 631 3.40 -4.36 -19.88
CA GLY A 631 3.64 -4.45 -18.44
C GLY A 631 4.23 -5.80 -18.02
N MET A 632 3.83 -6.30 -16.85
CA MET A 632 4.44 -7.50 -16.28
C MET A 632 3.96 -8.79 -16.97
N SER A 633 4.90 -9.56 -17.53
CA SER A 633 4.66 -10.96 -17.92
C SER A 633 4.68 -11.85 -16.68
N GLN A 634 3.62 -12.61 -16.42
CA GLN A 634 3.56 -13.52 -15.28
C GLN A 634 4.57 -14.66 -15.38
N TYR A 635 4.68 -15.29 -16.56
CA TYR A 635 5.71 -16.32 -16.79
C TYR A 635 7.12 -15.75 -16.84
N GLY A 636 7.28 -14.51 -17.32
CA GLY A 636 8.56 -13.81 -17.25
C GLY A 636 8.96 -13.48 -15.81
N ALA A 637 8.01 -13.03 -14.97
CA ALA A 637 8.21 -12.83 -13.54
C ALA A 637 8.56 -14.13 -12.82
N LYS A 638 7.91 -15.26 -13.17
CA LYS A 638 8.29 -16.58 -12.67
C LYS A 638 9.70 -16.98 -13.04
N GLY A 639 10.09 -16.82 -14.30
CA GLY A 639 11.45 -17.12 -14.74
C GLY A 639 12.52 -16.24 -14.07
N MET A 640 12.20 -14.97 -13.82
CA MET A 640 13.07 -14.09 -13.01
C MET A 640 13.15 -14.55 -11.56
N ALA A 641 12.02 -14.87 -10.93
CA ALA A 641 12.01 -15.35 -9.56
C ALA A 641 12.81 -16.65 -9.40
N ASP A 642 12.72 -17.58 -10.36
CA ASP A 642 13.52 -18.80 -10.39
C ASP A 642 15.02 -18.54 -10.59
N ALA A 643 15.36 -17.43 -11.23
CA ALA A 643 16.74 -16.95 -11.36
C ALA A 643 17.22 -16.15 -10.12
N GLY A 644 16.44 -16.08 -9.04
CA GLY A 644 16.82 -15.48 -7.77
C GLY A 644 16.48 -13.99 -7.61
N TYR A 645 15.69 -13.41 -8.53
CA TYR A 645 15.25 -12.03 -8.41
C TYR A 645 14.09 -11.91 -7.40
N ASN A 646 14.15 -10.89 -6.55
CA ASN A 646 13.04 -10.57 -5.65
C ASN A 646 11.93 -9.78 -6.35
N TYR A 647 10.77 -9.70 -5.72
CA TYR A 647 9.58 -9.06 -6.29
C TYR A 647 9.77 -7.58 -6.65
N LYS A 648 10.58 -6.81 -5.90
CA LYS A 648 10.88 -5.41 -6.23
C LYS A 648 11.73 -5.30 -7.50
N GLN A 649 12.70 -6.20 -7.68
CA GLN A 649 13.50 -6.27 -8.90
C GLN A 649 12.65 -6.67 -10.11
N ILE A 650 11.73 -7.62 -9.93
CA ILE A 650 10.77 -8.04 -10.96
C ILE A 650 9.88 -6.85 -11.38
N LEU A 651 9.28 -6.15 -10.42
CA LEU A 651 8.41 -5.00 -10.70
C LEU A 651 9.17 -3.84 -11.36
N ASN A 652 10.37 -3.49 -10.86
CA ASN A 652 11.20 -2.44 -11.46
C ASN A 652 11.65 -2.78 -12.88
N HIS A 653 11.82 -4.07 -13.20
CA HIS A 653 12.13 -4.52 -14.55
C HIS A 653 10.96 -4.31 -15.52
N TYR A 654 9.74 -4.69 -15.12
CA TYR A 654 8.56 -4.57 -15.98
C TYR A 654 7.92 -3.18 -15.99
N TYR A 655 8.19 -2.36 -14.98
CA TYR A 655 7.70 -0.99 -14.84
C TYR A 655 8.89 -0.03 -14.62
N PRO A 656 9.75 0.18 -15.65
CA PRO A 656 10.96 0.99 -15.49
C PRO A 656 10.66 2.44 -15.12
N GLY A 657 11.48 3.03 -14.26
CA GLY A 657 11.32 4.41 -13.78
C GLY A 657 10.23 4.60 -12.73
N THR A 658 9.62 3.51 -12.24
CA THR A 658 8.70 3.54 -11.10
C THR A 658 9.43 3.31 -9.78
N VAL A 659 8.73 3.57 -8.67
CA VAL A 659 9.16 3.24 -7.31
C VAL A 659 8.10 2.39 -6.63
N ILE A 660 8.52 1.37 -5.88
CA ILE A 660 7.65 0.60 -5.00
C ILE A 660 7.73 1.22 -3.62
N ILE A 661 6.59 1.68 -3.11
CA ILE A 661 6.46 2.31 -1.78
C ILE A 661 5.51 1.55 -0.88
#